data_AF-A0A917U4N4-F1
#
_entry.id   AF-A0A917U4N4-F1
#
_cell.length_a   1.000
_cell.length_b   1.000
_cell.length_c   1.000
_cell.angle_alpha   90.00
_cell.angle_beta   90.00
_cell.angle_gamma   90.00
#
_symmetry.space_group_name_H-M   'P 1'
#
loop_
_entity.id
_entity.type
_entity.pdbx_description
1 polymer ?
#
loop_
_entity_poly.entity_id
_entity_poly.type
_entity_poly.pdbx_seq_one_letter_code
_entity_poly.pdbx_strand_id
1 'polypeptide(L)'
;MRAVTPTLAAAIEAPERAVALDARIDWDGDGYNTVDFSDPFNRVTSPGLGTNPAGIVYSHTGAGGTVALSDFACTGSVATISVPVASAYRAPYIPKSQLDVADTDVYLEWQSPAATGADLEPPTPVLRVQDNSNYDMCRVLITPAGQVKVAIIRLLANNELVLYAPRIIPGLTFVAGVSWTTHAQIDVRGRIRMNVFRTSVGEPAGWQATVWDPTWQSGGFAIRAGRAAGNTNASPTVFTVFGYTIATSPKDDLSSKLARLSIDRDMRGMLPDEVLVVEGGTAATGDGDLAAGDTGDEKLDTVRYFSRTNPASPIYGKPRDSRDAKVAVQFLTSAGFEQVPRLTGGVLRGLPVDVASRSAQLDLIDGRDRFRVPITLPAVIADGPFNTTDMPTKPGLEASWVVSYVLAQCGYPLSPRPRAECRLFAPMHGSLTPFLQTPFSGAPQAKWEPDPDGVDPRRVKFTADAPFFLAVDPAGGYVQTKLPVNAGPAELWASNGRAQNMRIEMWVKRTGSEAVVDIAIAEVYNDALPTQSRVKFFARRDGFLAVQVLNGGSSYFQFSSGTYSAGAWHLVGVHVDDATSTIEFRIDGTSSVHTVTPTTAGTLSTAAVYCDLKTYTPASELHVSVCDRTSTAWLPLLHDSGARVDRLQNRELSGIYPDKPVEAWDLLQQVTAAELGTCRIDYDGRPTIWSAARRNSPDSLNVQRTVTAAQHLSDLGYDDTRDMIRNLVRVPWIKYATSGTTPIWSLTEVVSILPGETITYNVKWEKPLAASNVLLAGKAADAAVTANMTIVYGFTSIGTNGINANVALTSPTTATVSLTNVIGKTLWIVDGNGVPDLVLTGIPITKVDTDPVQVQDDAAILRRGGPGVGEAPLDVDDSLWRQSEAFARGLAYQLLATLRDEQIVFTDITIPGDPRLEPLDRIRVQDPTGLVLDMPLLVESVHDEFAPGSYQMSLVGRPARDQHLWGGPGVGTPIGTTIIGGTP
;
A
#
# COMPACT_ATOMS: atom_id res chain seq x y z
N MET A 1 -15.05 -3.66 -13.43
CA MET A 1 -14.68 -2.39 -14.10
C MET A 1 -14.53 -1.27 -13.10
N ARG A 2 -13.54 -0.42 -13.33
CA ARG A 2 -13.28 0.79 -12.53
C ARG A 2 -14.42 1.80 -12.66
N ALA A 3 -14.88 2.35 -11.54
CA ALA A 3 -15.83 3.46 -11.56
C ALA A 3 -15.13 4.74 -12.08
N VAL A 4 -15.75 5.38 -13.08
CA VAL A 4 -15.32 6.66 -13.64
C VAL A 4 -16.50 7.64 -13.63
N THR A 5 -16.23 8.93 -13.83
CA THR A 5 -17.29 9.92 -13.99
C THR A 5 -18.13 9.59 -15.23
N PRO A 6 -19.44 9.93 -15.25
CA PRO A 6 -20.26 9.73 -16.45
C PRO A 6 -19.72 10.47 -17.69
N THR A 7 -19.09 11.64 -17.50
CA THR A 7 -18.49 12.43 -18.59
C THR A 7 -17.26 11.76 -19.17
N LEU A 8 -16.41 11.16 -18.33
CA LEU A 8 -15.28 10.36 -18.78
C LEU A 8 -15.71 9.06 -19.46
N ALA A 9 -16.73 8.36 -18.94
CA ALA A 9 -17.28 7.18 -19.60
C ALA A 9 -17.74 7.49 -21.03
N ALA A 10 -18.46 8.60 -21.21
CA ALA A 10 -18.90 9.05 -22.53
C ALA A 10 -17.72 9.42 -23.45
N ALA A 11 -16.66 10.04 -22.92
CA ALA A 11 -15.46 10.38 -23.69
C ALA A 11 -14.65 9.13 -24.13
N ILE A 12 -14.61 8.09 -23.30
CA ILE A 12 -13.95 6.80 -23.63
C ILE A 12 -14.68 6.09 -24.78
N GLU A 13 -16.01 6.21 -24.82
CA GLU A 13 -16.89 5.54 -25.79
C GLU A 13 -17.10 6.34 -27.09
N ALA A 14 -16.62 7.59 -27.15
CA ALA A 14 -16.76 8.43 -28.33
C ALA A 14 -15.92 7.91 -29.52
N PRO A 15 -16.47 7.89 -30.76
CA PRO A 15 -15.72 7.50 -31.96
C PRO A 15 -14.51 8.42 -32.25
N GLU A 16 -14.67 9.73 -32.02
CA GLU A 16 -13.65 10.76 -32.22
C GLU A 16 -13.02 11.19 -30.89
N ARG A 17 -12.58 10.21 -30.11
CA ARG A 17 -11.96 10.46 -28.80
C ARG A 17 -10.59 11.14 -28.94
N ALA A 18 -10.45 12.29 -28.30
CA ALA A 18 -9.14 12.93 -28.11
C ALA A 18 -8.45 12.28 -26.91
N VAL A 19 -7.46 11.45 -27.21
CA VAL A 19 -6.66 10.72 -26.21
C VAL A 19 -5.26 11.32 -26.14
N ALA A 20 -4.80 11.56 -24.93
CA ALA A 20 -3.40 11.91 -24.65
C ALA A 20 -2.83 10.95 -23.61
N LEU A 21 -1.51 10.77 -23.64
CA LEU A 21 -0.79 10.01 -22.63
C LEU A 21 -0.23 10.96 -21.59
N ASP A 22 -0.28 10.58 -20.31
CA ASP A 22 0.43 11.23 -19.20
C ASP A 22 1.40 10.23 -18.59
N ALA A 23 2.68 10.34 -18.93
CA ALA A 23 3.72 9.45 -18.45
C ALA A 23 4.78 10.26 -17.68
N ARG A 24 4.96 9.93 -16.41
CA ARG A 24 5.81 10.68 -15.49
C ARG A 24 6.78 9.77 -14.75
N ILE A 25 7.99 10.27 -14.50
CA ILE A 25 9.02 9.60 -13.71
C ILE A 25 9.60 10.58 -12.70
N ASP A 26 9.58 10.20 -11.43
CA ASP A 26 10.14 10.98 -10.34
C ASP A 26 11.67 10.81 -10.29
N TRP A 27 12.39 11.63 -11.06
CA TRP A 27 13.84 11.50 -11.21
C TRP A 27 14.62 11.90 -9.95
N ASP A 28 14.07 12.74 -9.09
CA ASP A 28 14.74 13.26 -7.90
C ASP A 28 14.16 12.85 -6.55
N GLY A 29 13.06 12.10 -6.53
CA GLY A 29 12.44 11.55 -5.33
C GLY A 29 11.60 12.57 -4.57
N ASP A 30 11.14 13.64 -5.22
CA ASP A 30 10.28 14.67 -4.63
C ASP A 30 8.78 14.47 -4.95
N GLY A 31 8.45 13.34 -5.61
CA GLY A 31 7.13 12.97 -6.08
C GLY A 31 6.86 13.42 -7.51
N TYR A 32 5.73 13.03 -8.09
CA TYR A 32 5.33 13.41 -9.46
C TYR A 32 4.81 14.85 -9.58
N ASN A 33 5.11 15.70 -8.59
CA ASN A 33 4.48 17.00 -8.43
C ASN A 33 5.03 18.00 -9.46
N THR A 34 4.53 17.90 -10.69
CA THR A 34 4.06 19.11 -11.34
C THR A 34 2.92 19.60 -10.46
N VAL A 35 3.17 20.55 -9.57
CA VAL A 35 2.08 21.43 -9.19
C VAL A 35 1.90 22.26 -10.45
N ASP A 36 1.07 21.77 -11.39
CA ASP A 36 0.56 22.56 -12.50
C ASP A 36 -0.35 23.62 -11.88
N PHE A 37 0.30 24.63 -11.34
CA PHE A 37 -0.33 25.69 -10.62
C PHE A 37 -0.88 26.64 -11.66
N SER A 38 -2.17 26.51 -11.94
CA SER A 38 -2.87 27.36 -12.87
C SER A 38 -3.89 28.25 -12.15
N ASP A 39 -4.02 29.49 -12.63
CA ASP A 39 -5.13 30.34 -12.27
C ASP A 39 -5.79 30.81 -13.59
N PRO A 40 -6.91 30.19 -14.00
CA PRO A 40 -7.70 30.66 -15.15
C PRO A 40 -8.54 31.89 -14.80
N PHE A 41 -8.39 32.43 -13.58
CA PHE A 41 -9.12 33.56 -13.06
C PHE A 41 -10.62 33.39 -12.94
N ASN A 42 -11.19 32.18 -13.13
CA ASN A 42 -12.63 31.83 -13.12
C ASN A 42 -13.40 32.15 -11.82
N ARG A 43 -13.42 33.41 -11.41
CA ARG A 43 -14.06 33.95 -10.21
C ARG A 43 -14.40 35.42 -10.40
N VAL A 44 -15.23 35.93 -9.50
CA VAL A 44 -15.55 37.36 -9.43
C VAL A 44 -15.04 37.89 -8.09
N THR A 45 -14.00 38.73 -8.15
CA THR A 45 -13.44 39.41 -6.96
C THR A 45 -13.19 40.87 -7.30
N SER A 46 -13.77 41.76 -6.52
CA SER A 46 -13.49 43.20 -6.58
C SER A 46 -13.78 43.82 -5.20
N PRO A 47 -12.78 44.42 -4.52
CA PRO A 47 -11.42 44.70 -5.00
C PRO A 47 -10.43 43.52 -4.79
N GLY A 48 -9.36 43.47 -5.58
CA GLY A 48 -8.29 42.45 -5.48
C GLY A 48 -8.49 41.22 -6.37
N LEU A 49 -7.47 40.35 -6.41
CA LEU A 49 -7.55 39.04 -7.08
C LEU A 49 -8.03 37.90 -6.15
N GLY A 50 -8.18 38.14 -4.85
CA GLY A 50 -8.67 37.16 -3.88
C GLY A 50 -7.76 35.93 -3.71
N THR A 51 -8.39 34.77 -3.54
CA THR A 51 -7.73 33.47 -3.43
C THR A 51 -7.88 32.72 -4.75
N ASN A 52 -6.81 32.09 -5.22
CA ASN A 52 -6.85 31.28 -6.43
C ASN A 52 -7.46 29.88 -6.19
N PRO A 53 -7.65 29.03 -7.22
CA PRO A 53 -8.23 27.70 -7.07
C PRO A 53 -7.43 26.75 -6.15
N ALA A 54 -6.13 26.97 -5.99
CA ALA A 54 -5.26 26.20 -5.10
C ALA A 54 -5.31 26.67 -3.63
N GLY A 55 -6.18 27.63 -3.28
CA GLY A 55 -6.29 28.16 -1.92
C GLY A 55 -5.22 29.21 -1.55
N ILE A 56 -4.43 29.67 -2.53
CA ILE A 56 -3.34 30.65 -2.32
C ILE A 56 -3.88 32.08 -2.47
N VAL A 57 -3.49 32.96 -1.55
CA VAL A 57 -3.95 34.36 -1.51
C VAL A 57 -2.95 35.29 -2.20
N TYR A 58 -3.43 36.11 -3.14
CA TYR A 58 -2.59 37.12 -3.78
C TYR A 58 -2.26 38.26 -2.82
N SER A 59 -0.97 38.57 -2.73
CA SER A 59 -0.46 39.83 -2.20
C SER A 59 -0.31 40.85 -3.32
N HIS A 60 -0.21 42.14 -2.99
CA HIS A 60 -0.20 43.22 -3.98
C HIS A 60 0.93 44.21 -3.68
N THR A 61 1.67 44.61 -4.72
CA THR A 61 2.72 45.64 -4.63
C THR A 61 2.70 46.52 -5.89
N GLY A 62 3.48 47.61 -5.88
CA GLY A 62 3.52 48.58 -6.95
C GLY A 62 4.36 49.81 -6.62
N ALA A 63 4.57 50.66 -7.62
CA ALA A 63 5.21 51.97 -7.46
C ALA A 63 4.44 53.06 -8.21
N GLY A 64 4.79 54.33 -7.95
CA GLY A 64 4.16 55.49 -8.58
C GLY A 64 2.77 55.81 -8.01
N GLY A 65 2.65 55.87 -6.67
CA GLY A 65 1.42 56.22 -5.95
C GLY A 65 0.93 55.10 -5.02
N THR A 66 -0.20 55.34 -4.34
CA THR A 66 -0.83 54.34 -3.47
C THR A 66 -1.28 53.12 -4.28
N VAL A 67 -0.87 51.93 -3.86
CA VAL A 67 -1.35 50.66 -4.41
C VAL A 67 -2.69 50.34 -3.76
N ALA A 68 -3.79 50.50 -4.50
CA ALA A 68 -5.12 50.20 -4.00
C ALA A 68 -5.55 48.81 -4.45
N LEU A 69 -6.32 48.09 -3.62
CA LEU A 69 -6.87 46.80 -4.05
C LEU A 69 -7.80 46.94 -5.28
N SER A 70 -8.41 48.12 -5.48
CA SER A 70 -9.20 48.43 -6.68
C SER A 70 -8.36 48.50 -7.96
N ASP A 71 -7.04 48.53 -7.86
CA ASP A 71 -6.15 48.45 -9.02
C ASP A 71 -6.13 47.02 -9.60
N PHE A 72 -6.73 46.05 -8.91
CA PHE A 72 -6.82 44.65 -9.32
C PHE A 72 -8.27 44.20 -9.24
N ALA A 73 -8.75 43.49 -10.26
CA ALA A 73 -10.08 42.89 -10.24
C ALA A 73 -10.10 41.62 -11.06
N CYS A 74 -10.98 40.69 -10.68
CA CYS A 74 -11.22 39.44 -11.37
C CYS A 74 -12.71 39.38 -11.74
N THR A 75 -13.04 39.17 -13.01
CA THR A 75 -14.44 39.14 -13.48
C THR A 75 -14.62 37.98 -14.46
N GLY A 76 -15.07 36.84 -13.98
CA GLY A 76 -15.26 35.66 -14.83
C GLY A 76 -13.90 35.02 -15.10
N SER A 77 -13.48 34.85 -16.35
CA SER A 77 -12.20 34.22 -16.75
C SER A 77 -11.09 35.23 -17.02
N VAL A 78 -11.14 36.39 -16.36
CA VAL A 78 -10.29 37.54 -16.69
C VAL A 78 -9.89 38.28 -15.42
N ALA A 79 -8.60 38.46 -15.22
CA ALA A 79 -8.04 39.43 -14.27
C ALA A 79 -7.65 40.73 -14.98
N THR A 80 -7.77 41.84 -14.26
CA THR A 80 -7.36 43.17 -14.73
C THR A 80 -6.38 43.80 -13.78
N ILE A 81 -5.40 44.52 -14.34
CA ILE A 81 -4.39 45.29 -13.61
C ILE A 81 -4.46 46.73 -14.10
N SER A 82 -4.83 47.66 -13.23
CA SER A 82 -5.04 49.07 -13.55
C SER A 82 -3.87 49.92 -13.03
N VAL A 83 -3.15 50.60 -13.93
CA VAL A 83 -1.99 51.45 -13.57
C VAL A 83 -2.39 52.94 -13.66
N PRO A 84 -2.54 53.65 -12.52
CA PRO A 84 -3.26 54.93 -12.47
C PRO A 84 -2.47 56.13 -12.96
N VAL A 85 -1.14 56.07 -13.04
CA VAL A 85 -0.28 57.18 -13.48
C VAL A 85 0.88 56.68 -14.33
N ALA A 86 1.57 57.57 -15.05
CA ALA A 86 2.82 57.24 -15.73
C ALA A 86 3.97 57.02 -14.73
N SER A 87 5.05 56.36 -15.16
CA SER A 87 6.18 56.01 -14.28
C SER A 87 5.76 55.17 -13.05
N ALA A 88 4.82 54.25 -13.26
CA ALA A 88 4.22 53.43 -12.21
C ALA A 88 4.08 51.97 -12.67
N TYR A 89 3.93 51.06 -11.71
CA TYR A 89 3.59 49.66 -11.97
C TYR A 89 2.69 49.09 -10.88
N ARG A 90 2.02 47.99 -11.19
CA ARG A 90 1.21 47.18 -10.29
C ARG A 90 1.55 45.71 -10.48
N ALA A 91 1.66 44.98 -9.38
CA ALA A 91 2.01 43.58 -9.39
C ALA A 91 1.26 42.79 -8.31
N PRO A 92 0.26 41.95 -8.67
CA PRO A 92 -0.16 40.87 -7.80
C PRO A 92 0.95 39.81 -7.72
N TYR A 93 1.25 39.32 -6.52
CA TYR A 93 2.27 38.30 -6.31
C TYR A 93 1.85 37.27 -5.27
N ILE A 94 2.42 36.08 -5.41
CA ILE A 94 2.32 34.98 -4.47
C ILE A 94 3.66 34.90 -3.75
N PRO A 95 3.69 35.08 -2.42
CA PRO A 95 4.94 35.05 -1.67
C PRO A 95 5.54 33.64 -1.65
N LYS A 96 6.87 33.57 -1.54
CA LYS A 96 7.63 32.32 -1.40
C LYS A 96 7.08 31.39 -0.31
N SER A 97 6.55 31.95 0.78
CA SER A 97 5.97 31.18 1.88
C SER A 97 4.68 30.44 1.54
N GLN A 98 4.01 30.80 0.44
CA GLN A 98 2.80 30.12 -0.06
C GLN A 98 3.09 29.26 -1.30
N LEU A 99 4.05 29.68 -2.12
CA LEU A 99 4.50 28.97 -3.31
C LEU A 99 6.00 29.19 -3.51
N ASP A 100 6.80 28.12 -3.44
CA ASP A 100 8.24 28.17 -3.68
C ASP A 100 8.60 27.29 -4.88
N VAL A 101 8.92 27.92 -6.00
CA VAL A 101 9.18 27.23 -7.28
C VAL A 101 10.63 27.43 -7.73
N ALA A 102 11.27 26.35 -8.20
CA ALA A 102 12.70 26.31 -8.52
C ALA A 102 12.99 25.98 -10.00
N ASP A 103 12.44 24.87 -10.51
CA ASP A 103 12.49 24.45 -11.92
C ASP A 103 11.08 24.60 -12.49
N THR A 104 10.88 25.54 -13.39
CA THR A 104 9.51 25.99 -13.70
C THR A 104 9.38 26.59 -15.08
N ASP A 105 8.34 26.17 -15.77
CA ASP A 105 7.80 26.81 -16.96
C ASP A 105 6.55 27.62 -16.59
N VAL A 106 6.50 28.87 -17.03
CA VAL A 106 5.39 29.79 -16.80
C VAL A 106 4.83 30.26 -18.12
N TYR A 107 3.56 29.94 -18.37
CA TYR A 107 2.79 30.49 -19.48
C TYR A 107 1.84 31.54 -18.92
N LEU A 108 1.93 32.78 -19.39
CA LEU A 108 1.07 33.90 -19.00
C LEU A 108 0.36 34.45 -20.23
N GLU A 109 -0.97 34.38 -20.27
CA GLU A 109 -1.79 34.91 -21.36
C GLU A 109 -2.39 36.28 -21.00
N TRP A 110 -2.22 37.27 -21.88
CA TRP A 110 -2.54 38.66 -21.59
C TRP A 110 -2.97 39.49 -22.81
N GLN A 111 -3.56 40.64 -22.53
CA GLN A 111 -3.93 41.69 -23.48
C GLN A 111 -3.52 43.07 -22.96
N SER A 112 -3.17 43.97 -23.88
CA SER A 112 -2.75 45.34 -23.57
C SER A 112 -3.31 46.34 -24.59
N PRO A 113 -3.54 47.61 -24.21
CA PRO A 113 -3.73 48.68 -25.18
C PRO A 113 -2.45 48.97 -25.96
N ALA A 114 -2.58 49.71 -27.08
CA ALA A 114 -1.42 50.25 -27.80
C ALA A 114 -0.70 51.30 -26.95
N ALA A 115 0.63 51.30 -26.95
CA ALA A 115 1.42 52.30 -26.24
C ALA A 115 1.33 53.68 -26.93
N THR A 116 1.22 54.75 -26.15
CA THR A 116 1.30 56.13 -26.64
C THR A 116 2.30 56.95 -25.82
N GLY A 117 3.06 57.84 -26.47
CA GLY A 117 4.08 58.68 -25.84
C GLY A 117 5.39 57.95 -25.49
N ALA A 118 5.31 56.89 -24.68
CA ALA A 118 6.43 56.06 -24.27
C ALA A 118 6.00 54.58 -24.10
N ASP A 119 6.96 53.70 -23.80
CA ASP A 119 6.75 52.26 -23.73
C ASP A 119 5.70 51.86 -22.66
N LEU A 120 4.90 50.83 -22.96
CA LEU A 120 4.07 50.10 -21.99
C LEU A 120 4.76 48.79 -21.60
N GLU A 121 4.59 48.39 -20.34
CA GLU A 121 4.98 47.08 -19.83
C GLU A 121 3.69 46.27 -19.63
N PRO A 122 3.26 45.44 -20.59
CA PRO A 122 2.10 44.56 -20.42
C PRO A 122 2.32 43.57 -19.28
N PRO A 123 1.29 42.78 -18.88
CA PRO A 123 1.45 41.74 -17.87
C PRO A 123 2.61 40.80 -18.23
N THR A 124 3.59 40.72 -17.34
CA THR A 124 4.82 39.95 -17.52
C THR A 124 5.08 39.06 -16.31
N PRO A 125 5.62 37.84 -16.52
CA PRO A 125 5.90 36.94 -15.42
C PRO A 125 7.14 37.40 -14.65
N VAL A 126 6.99 37.41 -13.33
CA VAL A 126 8.04 37.65 -12.35
C VAL A 126 8.30 36.35 -11.62
N LEU A 127 9.55 35.94 -11.55
CA LEU A 127 10.01 34.63 -11.15
C LEU A 127 10.94 34.75 -9.95
N ARG A 128 11.04 33.67 -9.16
CA ARG A 128 11.93 33.60 -7.98
C ARG A 128 11.74 34.78 -7.01
N VAL A 129 10.49 35.18 -6.78
CA VAL A 129 10.14 36.28 -5.87
C VAL A 129 10.56 35.92 -4.44
N GLN A 130 11.61 36.57 -3.93
CA GLN A 130 11.98 36.45 -2.51
C GLN A 130 11.09 37.35 -1.65
N ASP A 131 10.89 38.58 -2.13
CA ASP A 131 10.03 39.59 -1.54
C ASP A 131 9.66 40.66 -2.60
N ASN A 132 8.98 41.73 -2.20
CA ASN A 132 8.53 42.79 -3.10
C ASN A 132 9.65 43.67 -3.70
N SER A 133 10.91 43.47 -3.31
CA SER A 133 12.08 44.22 -3.73
C SER A 133 13.20 43.35 -4.33
N ASN A 134 13.04 42.02 -4.28
CA ASN A 134 14.01 41.00 -4.68
C ASN A 134 13.35 39.92 -5.55
N TYR A 135 13.49 40.02 -6.87
CA TYR A 135 12.92 39.07 -7.85
C TYR A 135 13.55 39.17 -9.24
N ASP A 136 13.41 38.10 -10.03
CA ASP A 136 13.79 38.06 -11.45
C ASP A 136 12.54 38.33 -12.31
N MET A 137 12.67 38.99 -13.46
CA MET A 137 11.54 39.33 -14.31
C MET A 137 11.84 39.15 -15.80
N CYS A 138 10.95 38.44 -16.49
CA CYS A 138 10.95 38.28 -17.94
C CYS A 138 10.09 39.38 -18.57
N ARG A 139 10.70 40.56 -18.70
CA ARG A 139 10.03 41.83 -19.05
C ARG A 139 9.73 41.91 -20.55
N VAL A 140 8.49 42.26 -20.87
CA VAL A 140 8.02 42.62 -22.21
C VAL A 140 7.78 44.13 -22.23
N LEU A 141 8.17 44.81 -23.31
CA LEU A 141 7.90 46.23 -23.53
C LEU A 141 7.26 46.44 -24.91
N ILE A 142 6.24 47.27 -24.97
CA ILE A 142 5.56 47.67 -26.21
C ILE A 142 5.85 49.14 -26.47
N THR A 143 6.52 49.45 -27.58
CA THR A 143 6.83 50.83 -27.96
C THR A 143 5.62 51.54 -28.60
N PRO A 144 5.60 52.88 -28.66
CA PRO A 144 4.59 53.62 -29.42
C PRO A 144 4.54 53.26 -30.91
N ALA A 145 5.62 52.74 -31.48
CA ALA A 145 5.68 52.25 -32.85
C ALA A 145 5.11 50.82 -33.02
N GLY A 146 4.56 50.22 -31.96
CA GLY A 146 4.05 48.85 -31.97
C GLY A 146 5.13 47.77 -31.99
N GLN A 147 6.40 48.13 -31.75
CA GLN A 147 7.48 47.13 -31.65
C GLN A 147 7.43 46.44 -30.29
N VAL A 148 7.61 45.11 -30.29
CA VAL A 148 7.75 44.30 -29.08
C VAL A 148 9.23 44.16 -28.73
N LYS A 149 9.60 44.49 -27.49
CA LYS A 149 10.93 44.22 -26.92
C LYS A 149 10.83 43.20 -25.79
N VAL A 150 11.87 42.39 -25.62
CA VAL A 150 12.05 41.52 -24.45
C VAL A 150 13.31 41.89 -23.68
N ALA A 151 13.28 41.73 -22.37
CA ALA A 151 14.42 41.89 -21.47
C ALA A 151 14.30 40.92 -20.30
N ILE A 152 15.44 40.52 -19.74
CA ILE A 152 15.47 39.77 -18.47
C ILE A 152 16.21 40.65 -17.47
N ILE A 153 15.57 40.95 -16.36
CA ILE A 153 16.12 41.82 -15.33
C ILE A 153 15.99 41.17 -13.96
N ARG A 154 16.84 41.60 -13.03
CA ARG A 154 16.69 41.35 -11.60
C ARG A 154 16.42 42.66 -10.89
N LEU A 155 15.50 42.66 -9.93
CA LEU A 155 15.47 43.68 -8.90
C LEU A 155 16.17 43.16 -7.66
N LEU A 156 17.19 43.89 -7.17
CA LEU A 156 17.87 43.60 -5.91
C LEU A 156 17.78 44.82 -5.02
N ALA A 157 17.03 44.72 -3.92
CA ALA A 157 16.70 45.85 -3.05
C ALA A 157 16.17 47.07 -3.84
N ASN A 158 15.23 46.82 -4.77
CA ASN A 158 14.65 47.79 -5.70
C ASN A 158 15.60 48.38 -6.76
N ASN A 159 16.86 47.95 -6.81
CA ASN A 159 17.77 48.33 -7.89
C ASN A 159 17.62 47.39 -9.08
N GLU A 160 17.34 47.95 -10.24
CA GLU A 160 17.22 47.19 -11.48
C GLU A 160 18.62 46.82 -12.02
N LEU A 161 18.91 45.52 -12.06
CA LEU A 161 20.06 44.93 -12.71
C LEU A 161 19.62 44.28 -14.02
N VAL A 162 20.15 44.76 -15.14
CA VAL A 162 19.83 44.22 -16.47
C VAL A 162 20.68 42.98 -16.74
N LEU A 163 20.04 41.81 -16.80
CA LEU A 163 20.68 40.53 -17.11
C LEU A 163 20.71 40.29 -18.63
N TYR A 164 19.64 40.68 -19.31
CA TYR A 164 19.52 40.70 -20.77
C TYR A 164 18.90 42.02 -21.19
N ALA A 165 19.66 42.85 -21.91
CA ALA A 165 19.24 44.18 -22.32
C ALA A 165 18.00 44.14 -23.25
N PRO A 166 17.11 45.16 -23.17
CA PRO A 166 15.94 45.23 -24.04
C PRO A 166 16.29 45.16 -25.52
N ARG A 167 15.70 44.20 -26.25
CA ARG A 167 15.89 44.03 -27.71
C ARG A 167 14.56 43.90 -28.42
N ILE A 168 14.44 44.57 -29.58
CA ILE A 168 13.29 44.43 -30.48
C ILE A 168 13.31 43.02 -31.07
N ILE A 169 12.17 42.33 -31.07
CA ILE A 169 12.01 41.03 -31.72
C ILE A 169 11.71 41.24 -33.20
N PRO A 170 12.61 40.84 -34.13
CA PRO A 170 12.37 41.02 -35.55
C PRO A 170 11.10 40.29 -36.01
N GLY A 171 10.28 40.97 -36.83
CA GLY A 171 9.05 40.40 -37.38
C GLY A 171 7.86 40.34 -36.42
N LEU A 172 8.02 40.74 -35.16
CA LEU A 172 6.95 40.75 -34.17
C LEU A 172 6.38 42.16 -33.95
N THR A 173 5.20 42.40 -34.53
CA THR A 173 4.46 43.66 -34.37
C THR A 173 3.30 43.48 -33.40
N PHE A 174 3.21 44.36 -32.41
CA PHE A 174 2.14 44.40 -31.43
C PHE A 174 0.80 44.80 -32.08
N VAL A 175 -0.26 44.10 -31.69
CA VAL A 175 -1.64 44.41 -32.10
C VAL A 175 -2.48 44.51 -30.83
N ALA A 176 -3.01 45.71 -30.57
CA ALA A 176 -3.84 45.96 -29.40
C ALA A 176 -5.15 45.15 -29.45
N GLY A 177 -5.61 44.68 -28.29
CA GLY A 177 -6.86 43.90 -28.16
C GLY A 177 -6.78 42.45 -28.65
N VAL A 178 -5.63 41.97 -29.13
CA VAL A 178 -5.38 40.55 -29.45
C VAL A 178 -4.71 39.87 -28.26
N SER A 179 -4.97 38.58 -28.05
CA SER A 179 -4.30 37.80 -26.99
C SER A 179 -2.84 37.50 -27.32
N TRP A 180 -1.99 37.67 -26.31
CA TRP A 180 -0.55 37.41 -26.34
C TRP A 180 -0.18 36.44 -25.22
N THR A 181 0.85 35.63 -25.46
CA THR A 181 1.41 34.74 -24.45
C THR A 181 2.86 35.11 -24.19
N THR A 182 3.23 35.17 -22.93
CA THR A 182 4.63 35.17 -22.48
C THR A 182 4.94 33.84 -21.84
N HIS A 183 5.87 33.10 -22.44
CA HIS A 183 6.42 31.87 -21.88
C HIS A 183 7.77 32.22 -21.23
N ALA A 184 7.93 31.90 -19.96
CA ALA A 184 9.19 32.07 -19.23
C ALA A 184 9.60 30.76 -18.55
N GLN A 185 10.87 30.41 -18.64
CA GLN A 185 11.42 29.19 -18.06
C GLN A 185 12.57 29.51 -17.12
N ILE A 186 12.56 28.91 -15.93
CA ILE A 186 13.70 28.87 -15.01
C ILE A 186 14.13 27.43 -14.78
N ASP A 187 15.44 27.17 -14.72
CA ASP A 187 15.96 25.90 -14.22
C ASP A 187 16.72 26.08 -12.90
N VAL A 188 16.87 24.99 -12.14
CA VAL A 188 17.58 25.00 -10.83
C VAL A 188 19.04 25.45 -10.92
N ARG A 189 19.64 25.42 -12.12
CA ARG A 189 21.04 25.81 -12.32
C ARG A 189 21.20 27.31 -12.56
N GLY A 190 20.10 28.04 -12.67
CA GLY A 190 20.11 29.49 -12.82
C GLY A 190 19.77 29.98 -14.23
N ARG A 191 19.46 29.10 -15.19
CA ARG A 191 19.09 29.57 -16.54
C ARG A 191 17.71 30.21 -16.51
N ILE A 192 17.57 31.39 -17.11
CA ILE A 192 16.29 32.09 -17.30
C ILE A 192 16.09 32.33 -18.79
N ARG A 193 14.92 32.00 -19.31
CA ARG A 193 14.57 32.13 -20.74
C ARG A 193 13.18 32.69 -20.91
N MET A 194 12.93 33.36 -22.03
CA MET A 194 11.57 33.81 -22.35
C MET A 194 11.29 33.90 -23.86
N ASN A 195 10.02 33.74 -24.17
CA ASN A 195 9.38 33.96 -25.46
C ASN A 195 8.14 34.84 -25.29
N VAL A 196 7.86 35.68 -26.28
CA VAL A 196 6.58 36.39 -26.42
C VAL A 196 6.05 36.22 -27.84
N PHE A 197 4.77 35.88 -27.94
CA PHE A 197 4.10 35.59 -29.21
C PHE A 197 2.60 35.84 -29.12
N ARG A 198 1.94 35.93 -30.28
CA ARG A 198 0.47 36.00 -30.36
C ARG A 198 -0.07 34.61 -30.08
N THR A 199 -1.03 34.48 -29.15
CA THR A 199 -1.58 33.19 -28.74
C THR A 199 -2.11 32.39 -29.93
N SER A 200 -2.71 33.06 -30.91
CA SER A 200 -3.25 32.44 -32.12
C SER A 200 -2.21 31.96 -33.15
N VAL A 201 -0.94 32.37 -33.02
CA VAL A 201 0.14 32.02 -33.96
C VAL A 201 0.99 30.86 -33.44
N GLY A 202 0.93 30.57 -32.14
CA GLY A 202 1.75 29.55 -31.50
C GLY A 202 3.14 30.04 -31.10
N GLU A 203 3.81 29.24 -30.27
CA GLU A 203 5.12 29.54 -29.73
C GLU A 203 6.23 29.43 -30.81
N PRO A 204 7.19 30.37 -30.89
CA PRO A 204 8.35 30.22 -31.76
C PRO A 204 9.29 29.11 -31.27
N ALA A 205 9.88 28.36 -32.21
CA ALA A 205 10.77 27.23 -31.91
C ALA A 205 12.04 27.61 -31.12
N GLY A 206 12.50 28.87 -31.20
CA GLY A 206 13.71 29.35 -30.52
C GLY A 206 13.39 30.35 -29.41
N TRP A 207 14.21 30.34 -28.35
CA TRP A 207 14.14 31.31 -27.26
C TRP A 207 14.59 32.70 -27.70
N GLN A 208 13.72 33.70 -27.52
CA GLN A 208 13.99 35.10 -27.87
C GLN A 208 14.96 35.79 -26.89
N ALA A 209 15.00 35.35 -25.64
CA ALA A 209 16.01 35.75 -24.66
C ALA A 209 16.43 34.55 -23.79
N THR A 210 17.71 34.51 -23.45
CA THR A 210 18.30 33.49 -22.56
C THR A 210 19.44 34.14 -21.77
N VAL A 211 19.45 33.97 -20.46
CA VAL A 211 20.54 34.39 -19.58
C VAL A 211 20.82 33.30 -18.54
N TRP A 212 22.01 33.37 -17.95
CA TRP A 212 22.41 32.51 -16.85
C TRP A 212 22.59 33.33 -15.57
N ASP A 213 21.85 32.98 -14.53
CA ASP A 213 21.87 33.67 -13.25
C ASP A 213 21.54 32.74 -12.07
N PRO A 214 22.57 32.31 -11.31
CA PRO A 214 22.42 31.34 -10.22
C PRO A 214 22.09 31.97 -8.87
N THR A 215 21.84 33.29 -8.79
CA THR A 215 21.75 34.01 -7.51
C THR A 215 20.61 33.53 -6.61
N TRP A 216 19.47 33.18 -7.21
CA TRP A 216 18.35 32.53 -6.52
C TRP A 216 18.02 31.22 -7.20
N GLN A 217 17.83 30.16 -6.40
CA GLN A 217 17.49 28.83 -6.90
C GLN A 217 15.99 28.58 -6.92
N SER A 218 15.23 29.28 -6.08
CA SER A 218 13.77 29.15 -5.97
C SER A 218 13.12 30.44 -5.45
N GLY A 219 11.83 30.64 -5.67
CA GLY A 219 11.05 31.68 -4.99
C GLY A 219 9.58 31.70 -5.43
N GLY A 220 8.85 32.74 -5.03
CA GLY A 220 7.45 32.93 -5.43
C GLY A 220 7.27 33.38 -6.89
N PHE A 221 6.02 33.70 -7.21
CA PHE A 221 5.59 34.12 -8.55
C PHE A 221 4.85 35.46 -8.50
N ALA A 222 5.01 36.32 -9.50
CA ALA A 222 4.17 37.50 -9.66
C ALA A 222 3.83 37.77 -11.12
N ILE A 223 2.80 38.59 -11.33
CA ILE A 223 2.48 39.18 -12.61
C ILE A 223 2.70 40.68 -12.46
N ARG A 224 3.40 41.32 -13.39
CA ARG A 224 3.64 42.78 -13.32
C ARG A 224 3.22 43.47 -14.59
N ALA A 225 2.52 44.60 -14.45
CA ALA A 225 2.20 45.50 -15.53
C ALA A 225 2.55 46.95 -15.15
N GLY A 226 3.00 47.75 -16.11
CA GLY A 226 3.56 49.07 -15.85
C GLY A 226 3.50 50.05 -17.01
N ARG A 227 3.79 51.31 -16.69
CA ARG A 227 3.84 52.43 -17.62
C ARG A 227 5.16 53.17 -17.47
N ALA A 228 5.89 53.33 -18.56
CA ALA A 228 7.13 54.11 -18.54
C ALA A 228 6.88 55.60 -18.25
N ALA A 229 7.93 56.30 -17.83
CA ALA A 229 7.91 57.76 -17.76
C ALA A 229 7.65 58.35 -19.17
N GLY A 230 6.78 59.35 -19.26
CA GLY A 230 6.38 59.97 -20.54
C GLY A 230 5.28 59.22 -21.31
N ASN A 231 4.77 58.10 -20.80
CA ASN A 231 3.65 57.40 -21.42
C ASN A 231 2.34 58.21 -21.28
N THR A 232 1.61 58.40 -22.39
CA THR A 232 0.42 59.26 -22.49
C THR A 232 -0.89 58.48 -22.62
N ASN A 233 -0.90 57.17 -22.36
CA ASN A 233 -2.14 56.39 -22.35
C ASN A 233 -3.15 56.97 -21.32
N ALA A 234 -4.44 56.78 -21.60
CA ALA A 234 -5.50 57.15 -20.66
C ALA A 234 -5.27 56.48 -19.30
N SER A 235 -5.59 57.23 -18.23
CA SER A 235 -5.36 56.81 -16.85
C SER A 235 -6.70 56.51 -16.15
N PRO A 236 -6.85 55.37 -15.46
CA PRO A 236 -5.89 54.28 -15.37
C PRO A 236 -5.73 53.54 -16.71
N THR A 237 -4.50 53.09 -17.00
CA THR A 237 -4.28 52.16 -18.12
C THR A 237 -4.56 50.76 -17.61
N VAL A 238 -5.52 50.08 -18.24
CA VAL A 238 -5.98 48.75 -17.83
C VAL A 238 -5.35 47.69 -18.71
N PHE A 239 -4.75 46.69 -18.07
CA PHE A 239 -4.22 45.48 -18.70
C PHE A 239 -5.09 44.29 -18.32
N THR A 240 -5.13 43.30 -19.20
CA THR A 240 -5.97 42.11 -19.06
C THR A 240 -5.10 40.87 -18.99
N VAL A 241 -5.43 39.95 -18.10
CA VAL A 241 -4.79 38.63 -17.96
C VAL A 241 -5.88 37.56 -18.05
N PHE A 242 -5.73 36.60 -18.95
CA PHE A 242 -6.71 35.53 -19.15
C PHE A 242 -6.43 34.31 -18.28
N GLY A 243 -5.15 34.08 -17.97
CA GLY A 243 -4.74 33.01 -17.09
C GLY A 243 -3.22 32.87 -17.08
N TYR A 244 -2.74 32.05 -16.16
CA TYR A 244 -1.39 31.53 -16.24
C TYR A 244 -1.33 30.08 -15.77
N THR A 245 -0.27 29.39 -16.20
CA THR A 245 0.09 28.04 -15.76
C THR A 245 1.57 28.05 -15.38
N ILE A 246 1.88 27.51 -14.21
CA ILE A 246 3.22 27.27 -13.68
C ILE A 246 3.39 25.76 -13.64
N ALA A 247 4.25 25.19 -14.48
CA ALA A 247 4.57 23.77 -14.49
C ALA A 247 5.90 23.55 -13.76
N THR A 248 5.87 22.92 -12.59
CA THR A 248 7.09 22.57 -11.84
C THR A 248 7.61 21.20 -12.30
N SER A 249 8.90 21.09 -12.60
CA SER A 249 9.55 19.83 -13.04
C SER A 249 9.12 19.27 -14.43
N PRO A 250 9.31 20.05 -15.53
CA PRO A 250 9.14 19.55 -16.90
C PRO A 250 10.04 18.34 -17.24
N LYS A 251 11.00 18.01 -16.37
CA LYS A 251 11.92 16.89 -16.58
C LYS A 251 11.30 15.53 -16.29
N ASP A 252 10.29 15.51 -15.41
CA ASP A 252 9.61 14.30 -14.96
C ASP A 252 8.49 13.88 -15.92
N ASP A 253 7.92 14.84 -16.65
CA ASP A 253 6.91 14.59 -17.68
C ASP A 253 7.56 14.14 -19.00
N LEU A 254 7.32 12.87 -19.34
CA LEU A 254 7.80 12.22 -20.56
C LEU A 254 6.73 12.13 -21.64
N SER A 255 5.53 12.65 -21.40
CA SER A 255 4.35 12.48 -22.27
C SER A 255 4.60 12.94 -23.69
N SER A 256 5.28 14.08 -23.86
CA SER A 256 5.63 14.62 -25.18
C SER A 256 6.83 13.92 -25.85
N LYS A 257 7.57 13.09 -25.11
CA LYS A 257 8.79 12.41 -25.59
C LYS A 257 8.52 10.98 -26.04
N LEU A 258 7.40 10.40 -25.60
CA LEU A 258 6.99 9.04 -25.96
C LEU A 258 6.39 9.00 -27.36
N ALA A 259 7.03 8.22 -28.23
CA ALA A 259 6.51 7.88 -29.55
C ALA A 259 5.55 6.68 -29.46
N ARG A 260 5.83 5.75 -28.53
CA ARG A 260 5.03 4.58 -28.25
C ARG A 260 5.16 4.22 -26.78
N LEU A 261 4.12 3.66 -26.19
CA LEU A 261 4.18 2.96 -24.92
C LEU A 261 3.27 1.74 -25.00
N SER A 262 3.76 0.56 -24.65
CA SER A 262 2.92 -0.60 -24.42
C SER A 262 2.89 -0.94 -22.93
N ILE A 263 1.77 -1.42 -22.42
CA ILE A 263 1.67 -1.94 -21.06
C ILE A 263 1.00 -3.31 -21.09
N ASP A 264 1.75 -4.33 -20.69
CA ASP A 264 1.31 -5.70 -20.63
C ASP A 264 0.84 -6.07 -19.23
N ARG A 265 -0.34 -6.67 -19.13
CA ARG A 265 -0.81 -7.36 -17.93
C ARG A 265 -1.28 -8.75 -18.31
N ASP A 266 -0.52 -9.73 -17.90
CA ASP A 266 -0.78 -11.12 -18.22
C ASP A 266 -0.91 -11.94 -16.94
N MET A 267 -1.98 -12.73 -16.85
CA MET A 267 -2.24 -13.63 -15.73
C MET A 267 -1.46 -14.91 -15.98
N ARG A 268 -0.31 -15.06 -15.33
CA ARG A 268 0.51 -16.27 -15.43
C ARG A 268 0.33 -17.15 -14.19
N GLY A 269 -0.24 -18.33 -14.40
CA GLY A 269 -0.44 -19.40 -13.43
C GLY A 269 0.75 -20.35 -13.27
N MET A 270 0.60 -21.32 -12.36
CA MET A 270 1.51 -22.46 -12.21
C MET A 270 1.04 -23.66 -13.05
N LEU A 271 -0.21 -23.64 -13.50
CA LEU A 271 -0.70 -24.62 -14.46
C LEU A 271 0.00 -24.46 -15.82
N PRO A 272 0.20 -25.55 -16.58
CA PRO A 272 0.70 -25.47 -17.95
C PRO A 272 -0.13 -24.51 -18.80
N ASP A 273 0.50 -23.77 -19.71
CA ASP A 273 -0.13 -22.72 -20.52
C ASP A 273 -1.41 -23.20 -21.23
N GLU A 274 -1.44 -24.48 -21.65
CA GLU A 274 -2.58 -25.08 -22.34
C GLU A 274 -3.82 -25.21 -21.42
N VAL A 275 -3.62 -25.34 -20.12
CA VAL A 275 -4.67 -25.52 -19.12
C VAL A 275 -4.65 -24.45 -18.06
N LEU A 276 -4.02 -23.32 -18.39
CA LEU A 276 -3.88 -22.20 -17.49
C LEU A 276 -5.27 -21.74 -17.09
N VAL A 277 -5.64 -22.12 -15.87
CA VAL A 277 -6.78 -21.53 -15.22
C VAL A 277 -6.34 -20.12 -14.85
N VAL A 278 -7.31 -19.22 -14.86
CA VAL A 278 -7.19 -17.85 -14.36
C VAL A 278 -6.65 -17.84 -12.92
N GLU A 279 -5.32 -17.85 -12.78
CA GLU A 279 -4.56 -17.88 -11.53
C GLU A 279 -3.17 -17.24 -11.70
N GLY A 280 -2.55 -16.92 -10.57
CA GLY A 280 -1.15 -16.52 -10.49
C GLY A 280 -0.90 -15.00 -10.49
N GLY A 281 0.28 -14.62 -10.95
CA GLY A 281 0.80 -13.26 -10.79
C GLY A 281 0.55 -12.40 -12.02
N THR A 282 -0.14 -11.26 -11.89
CA THR A 282 -0.06 -10.22 -12.94
C THR A 282 0.87 -9.13 -12.44
N ALA A 283 2.01 -9.01 -13.11
CA ALA A 283 2.85 -7.85 -13.00
C ALA A 283 2.65 -7.03 -14.27
N ALA A 284 2.32 -5.76 -14.13
CA ALA A 284 2.36 -4.89 -15.29
C ALA A 284 3.81 -4.63 -15.68
N THR A 285 4.12 -4.79 -16.96
CA THR A 285 5.38 -4.31 -17.55
C THR A 285 5.05 -3.29 -18.61
N GLY A 286 5.74 -2.15 -18.57
CA GLY A 286 5.59 -1.10 -19.57
C GLY A 286 6.86 -1.00 -20.41
N ASP A 287 6.71 -0.88 -21.73
CA ASP A 287 7.81 -0.65 -22.66
C ASP A 287 7.53 0.60 -23.49
N GLY A 288 8.38 1.62 -23.38
CA GLY A 288 8.15 2.92 -24.02
C GLY A 288 9.29 3.36 -24.92
N ASP A 289 8.99 3.68 -26.17
CA ASP A 289 9.95 4.28 -27.10
C ASP A 289 9.98 5.81 -26.91
N LEU A 290 11.09 6.31 -26.40
CA LEU A 290 11.38 7.73 -26.34
C LEU A 290 12.09 8.12 -27.64
N ALA A 291 11.34 8.65 -28.61
CA ALA A 291 11.88 9.02 -29.92
C ALA A 291 11.33 10.35 -30.46
N ALA A 292 10.40 11.00 -29.75
CA ALA A 292 9.70 12.20 -30.24
C ALA A 292 10.47 13.53 -30.04
N GLY A 293 11.78 13.49 -29.81
CA GLY A 293 12.62 14.69 -29.67
C GLY A 293 12.91 15.37 -31.00
N ASP A 294 13.05 16.71 -31.00
CA ASP A 294 13.53 17.43 -32.18
C ASP A 294 15.00 17.06 -32.44
N THR A 295 15.24 16.21 -33.44
CA THR A 295 16.59 15.78 -33.84
C THR A 295 17.48 16.92 -34.34
N GLY A 296 16.89 18.08 -34.66
CA GLY A 296 17.59 19.31 -35.05
C GLY A 296 18.00 20.20 -33.87
N ASP A 297 17.42 20.01 -32.67
CA ASP A 297 17.83 20.68 -31.45
C ASP A 297 18.60 19.70 -30.55
N GLU A 298 19.91 19.91 -30.45
CA GLU A 298 20.80 19.14 -29.58
C GLU A 298 20.38 19.11 -28.10
N LYS A 299 19.49 20.01 -27.66
CA LYS A 299 18.94 20.06 -26.30
C LYS A 299 17.66 19.21 -26.14
N LEU A 300 16.98 18.91 -27.24
CA LEU A 300 15.78 18.08 -27.29
C LEU A 300 16.08 16.66 -27.81
N ASP A 301 17.28 16.42 -28.35
CA ASP A 301 17.81 15.11 -28.69
C ASP A 301 17.70 14.15 -27.48
N THR A 302 16.87 13.12 -27.65
CA THR A 302 16.60 12.07 -26.66
C THR A 302 17.88 11.46 -26.09
N VAL A 303 18.86 11.17 -26.94
CA VAL A 303 20.11 10.52 -26.49
C VAL A 303 20.86 11.41 -25.53
N ARG A 304 20.94 12.71 -25.83
CA ARG A 304 21.62 13.68 -24.96
C ARG A 304 20.82 13.95 -23.70
N TYR A 305 19.49 14.03 -23.81
CA TYR A 305 18.59 14.23 -22.68
C TYR A 305 18.71 13.10 -21.67
N PHE A 306 18.68 11.85 -22.14
CA PHE A 306 18.75 10.67 -21.28
C PHE A 306 20.16 10.08 -21.17
N SER A 307 21.23 10.71 -21.64
CA SER A 307 22.58 10.15 -21.48
C SER A 307 23.08 10.26 -20.03
N ARG A 308 23.62 9.17 -19.47
CA ARG A 308 24.27 9.19 -18.12
C ARG A 308 25.57 10.01 -18.14
N THR A 309 26.20 10.13 -19.30
CA THR A 309 27.53 10.74 -19.44
C THR A 309 27.46 12.21 -19.83
N ASN A 310 26.29 12.74 -20.18
CA ASN A 310 26.12 14.13 -20.57
C ASN A 310 25.81 15.02 -19.34
N PRO A 311 26.73 15.90 -18.88
CA PRO A 311 26.47 16.80 -17.76
C PRO A 311 25.38 17.84 -18.03
N ALA A 312 25.05 18.08 -19.31
CA ALA A 312 23.98 18.98 -19.72
C ALA A 312 22.59 18.31 -19.68
N SER A 313 22.51 16.98 -19.48
CA SER A 313 21.24 16.29 -19.25
C SER A 313 20.53 16.88 -18.01
N PRO A 314 19.21 17.14 -18.08
CA PRO A 314 18.43 17.55 -16.90
C PRO A 314 18.44 16.52 -15.78
N ILE A 315 18.58 15.23 -16.14
CA ILE A 315 18.62 14.11 -15.20
C ILE A 315 20.06 13.60 -14.93
N TYR A 316 21.08 14.41 -15.26
CA TYR A 316 22.47 14.07 -14.97
C TYR A 316 22.70 13.97 -13.45
N GLY A 317 23.40 12.91 -13.02
CA GLY A 317 23.69 12.65 -11.61
C GLY A 317 22.49 12.16 -10.79
N LYS A 318 21.32 11.98 -11.41
CA LYS A 318 20.13 11.44 -10.75
C LYS A 318 20.10 9.90 -10.89
N PRO A 319 19.73 9.16 -9.82
CA PRO A 319 19.39 7.75 -9.93
C PRO A 319 18.29 7.51 -10.97
N ARG A 320 18.40 6.41 -11.72
CA ARG A 320 17.50 6.07 -12.83
C ARG A 320 16.87 4.69 -12.68
N ASP A 321 17.47 3.86 -11.86
CA ASP A 321 16.91 2.65 -11.35
C ASP A 321 15.99 2.98 -10.17
N SER A 322 14.98 2.14 -10.00
CA SER A 322 14.06 2.18 -8.86
C SER A 322 13.35 3.54 -8.69
N ARG A 323 13.14 4.27 -9.78
CA ARG A 323 12.39 5.54 -9.78
C ARG A 323 10.92 5.30 -9.97
N ASP A 324 10.12 5.96 -9.14
CA ASP A 324 8.68 5.93 -9.18
C ASP A 324 8.20 6.46 -10.55
N ALA A 325 7.38 5.66 -11.24
CA ALA A 325 6.76 5.95 -12.53
C ALA A 325 5.23 5.91 -12.43
N LYS A 326 4.59 6.87 -13.07
CA LYS A 326 3.13 6.95 -13.23
C LYS A 326 2.78 7.07 -14.70
N VAL A 327 1.90 6.20 -15.17
CA VAL A 327 1.30 6.31 -16.50
C VAL A 327 -0.20 6.39 -16.34
N ALA A 328 -0.81 7.40 -16.96
CA ALA A 328 -2.24 7.57 -17.08
C ALA A 328 -2.63 7.95 -18.51
N VAL A 329 -3.86 7.64 -18.88
CA VAL A 329 -4.46 8.03 -20.15
C VAL A 329 -5.42 9.16 -19.89
N GLN A 330 -5.30 10.23 -20.66
CA GLN A 330 -6.15 11.40 -20.56
C GLN A 330 -7.19 11.37 -21.68
N PHE A 331 -8.43 11.65 -21.32
CA PHE A 331 -9.53 11.84 -22.26
C PHE A 331 -10.05 13.25 -22.12
N LEU A 332 -10.26 13.94 -23.25
CA LEU A 332 -10.91 15.24 -23.24
C LEU A 332 -12.41 15.07 -22.96
N THR A 333 -12.86 15.55 -21.81
CA THR A 333 -14.27 15.60 -21.42
C THR A 333 -14.78 17.04 -21.45
N SER A 334 -16.07 17.24 -21.17
CA SER A 334 -16.65 18.58 -20.99
C SER A 334 -16.06 19.35 -19.80
N ALA A 335 -15.41 18.65 -18.87
CA ALA A 335 -14.71 19.24 -17.72
C ALA A 335 -13.21 19.47 -17.97
N GLY A 336 -12.71 19.17 -19.17
CA GLY A 336 -11.29 19.20 -19.52
C GLY A 336 -10.69 17.80 -19.61
N PHE A 337 -9.37 17.69 -19.53
CA PHE A 337 -8.72 16.38 -19.52
C PHE A 337 -8.95 15.67 -18.19
N GLU A 338 -9.61 14.51 -18.23
CA GLU A 338 -9.74 13.60 -17.09
C GLU A 338 -8.78 12.42 -17.28
N GLN A 339 -8.04 12.07 -16.21
CA GLN A 339 -7.00 11.03 -16.26
C GLN A 339 -7.50 9.69 -15.73
N VAL A 340 -7.13 8.60 -16.41
CA VAL A 340 -7.33 7.22 -15.94
C VAL A 340 -5.97 6.54 -15.78
N PRO A 341 -5.54 6.21 -14.54
CA PRO A 341 -4.28 5.52 -14.31
C PRO A 341 -4.23 4.16 -15.02
N ARG A 342 -3.08 3.87 -15.66
CA ARG A 342 -2.75 2.58 -16.28
C ARG A 342 -1.53 1.93 -15.66
N LEU A 343 -0.70 2.66 -14.93
CA LEU A 343 0.39 2.11 -14.13
C LEU A 343 0.70 3.13 -13.03
N THR A 344 0.40 2.80 -11.78
CA THR A 344 0.63 3.67 -10.62
C THR A 344 1.58 2.99 -9.65
N GLY A 345 2.53 3.75 -9.11
CA GLY A 345 3.58 3.21 -8.26
C GLY A 345 4.49 2.24 -9.01
N GLY A 346 4.53 2.34 -10.34
CA GLY A 346 5.49 1.59 -11.10
C GLY A 346 6.90 2.10 -10.87
N VAL A 347 7.85 1.34 -11.34
CA VAL A 347 9.26 1.53 -11.06
C VAL A 347 10.02 1.45 -12.36
N LEU A 348 10.92 2.41 -12.60
CA LEU A 348 11.83 2.38 -13.73
C LEU A 348 12.89 1.30 -13.47
N ARG A 349 12.85 0.22 -14.24
CA ARG A 349 13.84 -0.85 -14.21
C ARG A 349 15.05 -0.50 -15.06
N GLY A 350 14.81 0.09 -16.22
CA GLY A 350 15.85 0.35 -17.21
C GLY A 350 15.54 1.55 -18.10
N LEU A 351 16.60 2.24 -18.50
CA LEU A 351 16.54 3.31 -19.50
C LEU A 351 17.73 3.20 -20.45
N PRO A 352 17.83 2.14 -21.26
CA PRO A 352 18.87 2.04 -22.27
C PRO A 352 18.70 3.18 -23.29
N VAL A 353 19.84 3.69 -23.75
CA VAL A 353 19.92 4.77 -24.74
C VAL A 353 20.68 4.22 -25.94
N ASP A 354 20.08 4.31 -27.12
CA ASP A 354 20.72 3.92 -28.37
C ASP A 354 21.10 5.16 -29.18
N VAL A 355 22.42 5.32 -29.34
CA VAL A 355 23.01 6.45 -30.07
C VAL A 355 22.74 6.34 -31.57
N ALA A 356 22.60 5.13 -32.11
CA ALA A 356 22.41 4.89 -33.54
C ALA A 356 20.98 5.24 -33.99
N SER A 357 19.97 4.75 -33.26
CA SER A 357 18.56 5.08 -33.48
C SER A 357 18.19 6.49 -33.01
N ARG A 358 19.06 7.13 -32.22
CA ARG A 358 18.79 8.35 -31.46
C ARG A 358 17.56 8.26 -30.54
N SER A 359 17.33 7.09 -29.95
CA SER A 359 16.21 6.83 -29.04
C SER A 359 16.67 6.40 -27.65
N ALA A 360 15.73 6.40 -26.71
CA ALA A 360 15.86 5.72 -25.43
C ALA A 360 14.64 4.82 -25.23
N GLN A 361 14.80 3.72 -24.51
CA GLN A 361 13.70 2.80 -24.22
C GLN A 361 13.39 2.86 -22.73
N LEU A 362 12.11 2.90 -22.41
CA LEU A 362 11.60 2.95 -21.05
C LEU A 362 11.16 1.55 -20.63
N ASP A 363 11.85 0.93 -19.68
CA ASP A 363 11.46 -0.37 -19.10
C ASP A 363 10.84 -0.14 -17.73
N LEU A 364 9.52 -0.22 -17.67
CA LEU A 364 8.70 -0.03 -16.47
C LEU A 364 8.23 -1.37 -15.92
N ILE A 365 8.13 -1.42 -14.60
CA ILE A 365 7.52 -2.50 -13.86
C ILE A 365 6.47 -1.90 -12.92
N ASP A 366 5.38 -2.57 -12.58
CA ASP A 366 4.46 -2.05 -11.56
C ASP A 366 5.08 -2.03 -10.15
N GLY A 367 4.26 -1.73 -9.15
CA GLY A 367 4.68 -1.69 -7.74
C GLY A 367 5.27 -2.99 -7.18
N ARG A 368 5.35 -4.10 -7.95
CA ARG A 368 5.97 -5.35 -7.49
C ARG A 368 7.43 -5.18 -7.09
N ASP A 369 8.15 -4.20 -7.63
CA ASP A 369 9.56 -3.99 -7.28
C ASP A 369 9.73 -3.67 -5.78
N ARG A 370 8.70 -3.07 -5.16
CA ARG A 370 8.64 -2.78 -3.72
C ARG A 370 8.53 -4.04 -2.86
N PHE A 371 8.21 -5.18 -3.47
CA PHE A 371 8.10 -6.49 -2.83
C PHE A 371 9.37 -7.33 -2.95
N ARG A 372 10.48 -6.77 -3.47
CA ARG A 372 11.81 -7.41 -3.45
C ARG A 372 12.41 -7.57 -2.05
N VAL A 373 11.68 -7.18 -1.01
CA VAL A 373 12.12 -7.28 0.38
C VAL A 373 12.08 -8.75 0.83
N PRO A 374 13.17 -9.30 1.39
CA PRO A 374 13.15 -10.64 1.97
C PRO A 374 12.32 -10.64 3.26
N ILE A 375 11.31 -11.51 3.33
CA ILE A 375 10.45 -11.69 4.50
C ILE A 375 10.81 -12.99 5.19
N THR A 376 10.93 -12.92 6.52
CA THR A 376 11.01 -14.09 7.38
C THR A 376 9.65 -14.27 8.05
N LEU A 377 8.99 -15.39 7.78
CA LEU A 377 7.77 -15.74 8.47
C LEU A 377 8.09 -16.30 9.86
N PRO A 378 7.27 -15.99 10.89
CA PRO A 378 7.39 -16.67 12.16
C PRO A 378 6.97 -18.13 12.02
N ALA A 379 7.57 -19.01 12.81
CA ALA A 379 7.15 -20.40 12.87
C ALA A 379 5.87 -20.51 13.71
N VAL A 380 4.76 -20.79 13.03
CA VAL A 380 3.42 -20.90 13.64
C VAL A 380 2.94 -22.34 13.47
N ILE A 381 2.36 -22.91 14.52
CA ILE A 381 1.63 -24.18 14.42
C ILE A 381 0.17 -23.90 14.72
N ALA A 382 -0.70 -24.32 13.80
CA ALA A 382 -2.13 -24.14 13.94
C ALA A 382 -2.76 -25.14 14.92
N ASP A 383 -2.23 -26.38 14.91
CA ASP A 383 -2.73 -27.53 15.67
C ASP A 383 -1.60 -28.19 16.49
N GLY A 384 -1.68 -28.15 17.83
CA GLY A 384 -0.73 -28.81 18.75
C GLY A 384 -1.18 -30.22 19.21
N PRO A 385 -0.26 -31.08 19.68
CA PRO A 385 -0.60 -32.41 20.19
C PRO A 385 -1.34 -32.32 21.53
N PHE A 386 -2.34 -33.18 21.75
CA PHE A 386 -3.03 -33.29 23.03
C PHE A 386 -2.06 -33.81 24.11
N ASN A 387 -1.91 -33.08 25.22
CA ASN A 387 -1.48 -33.71 26.46
C ASN A 387 -2.73 -34.22 27.20
N THR A 388 -2.59 -35.26 28.00
CA THR A 388 -3.70 -36.00 28.61
C THR A 388 -4.45 -35.26 29.74
N THR A 389 -4.14 -33.98 30.00
CA THR A 389 -4.68 -33.22 31.15
C THR A 389 -4.98 -31.74 30.89
N ASP A 390 -4.49 -31.12 29.80
CA ASP A 390 -4.71 -29.71 29.49
C ASP A 390 -5.13 -29.50 28.01
N MET A 391 -6.06 -28.57 27.83
CA MET A 391 -6.77 -28.31 26.56
C MET A 391 -5.82 -27.90 25.43
N PRO A 392 -6.10 -28.28 24.17
CA PRO A 392 -5.24 -27.96 23.04
C PRO A 392 -5.15 -26.44 22.82
N THR A 393 -3.93 -25.92 22.74
CA THR A 393 -3.63 -24.53 22.40
C THR A 393 -3.61 -24.36 20.87
N LYS A 394 -4.57 -23.61 20.29
CA LYS A 394 -4.72 -23.52 18.82
C LYS A 394 -5.03 -22.12 18.31
N PRO A 395 -4.05 -21.32 17.84
CA PRO A 395 -4.34 -19.97 17.34
C PRO A 395 -5.25 -19.91 16.11
N GLY A 396 -5.50 -21.06 15.46
CA GLY A 396 -6.00 -21.10 14.09
C GLY A 396 -4.95 -20.57 13.11
N LEU A 397 -5.00 -21.01 11.86
CA LEU A 397 -4.13 -20.48 10.81
C LEU A 397 -4.78 -20.67 9.44
N GLU A 398 -5.10 -19.55 8.81
CA GLU A 398 -5.54 -19.46 7.41
C GLU A 398 -4.41 -18.87 6.56
N ALA A 399 -4.41 -19.18 5.26
CA ALA A 399 -3.50 -18.55 4.30
C ALA A 399 -3.64 -17.01 4.28
N SER A 400 -4.84 -16.51 4.56
CA SER A 400 -5.15 -15.08 4.73
C SER A 400 -4.22 -14.37 5.74
N TRP A 401 -3.77 -15.07 6.79
CA TRP A 401 -2.89 -14.50 7.79
C TRP A 401 -1.49 -14.27 7.23
N VAL A 402 -0.99 -15.22 6.44
CA VAL A 402 0.32 -15.13 5.77
C VAL A 402 0.33 -13.95 4.82
N VAL A 403 -0.70 -13.83 3.98
CA VAL A 403 -0.86 -12.69 3.05
C VAL A 403 -0.90 -11.36 3.80
N SER A 404 -1.75 -11.25 4.82
CA SER A 404 -1.85 -10.01 5.59
C SER A 404 -0.54 -9.66 6.32
N TYR A 405 0.19 -10.65 6.81
CA TYR A 405 1.48 -10.44 7.46
C TYR A 405 2.50 -9.89 6.47
N VAL A 406 2.65 -10.54 5.31
CA VAL A 406 3.61 -10.13 4.26
C VAL A 406 3.30 -8.72 3.76
N LEU A 407 2.03 -8.41 3.51
CA LEU A 407 1.59 -7.08 3.10
C LEU A 407 1.91 -6.00 4.14
N ALA A 408 1.67 -6.29 5.43
CA ALA A 408 2.01 -5.36 6.51
C ALA A 408 3.53 -5.09 6.58
N GLN A 409 4.36 -6.13 6.40
CA GLN A 409 5.83 -5.97 6.35
C GLN A 409 6.30 -5.16 5.14
N CYS A 410 5.56 -5.21 4.02
CA CYS A 410 5.86 -4.43 2.82
C CYS A 410 5.25 -3.02 2.84
N GLY A 411 4.64 -2.59 3.96
CA GLY A 411 4.05 -1.26 4.09
C GLY A 411 2.65 -1.11 3.48
N TYR A 412 1.97 -2.20 3.12
CA TYR A 412 0.60 -2.24 2.59
C TYR A 412 -0.36 -2.92 3.58
N PRO A 413 -0.46 -2.45 4.84
CA PRO A 413 -1.29 -3.11 5.84
C PRO A 413 -2.77 -3.06 5.45
N LEU A 414 -3.52 -4.09 5.83
CA LEU A 414 -4.96 -4.16 5.63
C LEU A 414 -5.75 -3.43 6.73
N SER A 415 -5.10 -3.15 7.86
CA SER A 415 -5.64 -2.50 9.04
C SER A 415 -4.72 -1.38 9.53
N PRO A 416 -5.16 -0.49 10.44
CA PRO A 416 -4.32 0.57 10.97
C PRO A 416 -2.96 0.07 11.45
N ARG A 417 -1.88 0.74 11.04
CA ARG A 417 -0.54 0.36 11.47
C ARG A 417 -0.43 0.39 12.99
N PRO A 418 0.27 -0.58 13.61
CA PRO A 418 0.63 -0.46 15.01
C PRO A 418 1.48 0.79 15.21
N ARG A 419 1.26 1.45 16.34
CA ARG A 419 2.02 2.65 16.70
C ARG A 419 3.43 2.27 17.11
N ALA A 420 4.32 3.26 17.13
CA ALA A 420 5.69 3.05 17.62
C ALA A 420 5.72 2.52 19.06
N GLU A 421 4.75 2.92 19.89
CA GLU A 421 4.61 2.46 21.27
C GLU A 421 3.91 1.09 21.44
N CYS A 422 3.43 0.48 20.37
CA CYS A 422 2.69 -0.78 20.42
C CYS A 422 3.61 -1.93 20.83
N ARG A 423 3.19 -2.71 21.84
CA ARG A 423 3.92 -3.87 22.40
C ARG A 423 3.28 -5.21 22.02
N LEU A 424 2.01 -5.19 21.64
CA LEU A 424 1.33 -6.35 21.07
C LEU A 424 0.38 -5.86 19.99
N PHE A 425 0.51 -6.43 18.81
CA PHE A 425 -0.43 -6.22 17.72
C PHE A 425 -0.90 -7.55 17.15
N ALA A 426 -2.18 -7.87 17.34
CA ALA A 426 -2.83 -9.06 16.80
C ALA A 426 -4.02 -8.64 15.93
N PRO A 427 -3.89 -8.63 14.59
CA PRO A 427 -4.97 -8.20 13.71
C PRO A 427 -6.13 -9.19 13.68
N MET A 428 -5.87 -10.47 13.94
CA MET A 428 -6.85 -11.57 13.79
C MET A 428 -7.23 -11.85 12.32
N HIS A 429 -6.29 -11.48 11.44
CA HIS A 429 -5.94 -11.93 10.09
C HIS A 429 -6.23 -13.37 9.61
N GLY A 430 -7.05 -14.20 10.25
CA GLY A 430 -7.07 -15.66 9.99
C GLY A 430 -6.11 -16.45 10.90
N SER A 431 -5.52 -15.79 11.89
CA SER A 431 -4.84 -16.42 13.03
C SER A 431 -4.88 -15.47 14.22
N LEU A 432 -4.90 -16.02 15.43
CA LEU A 432 -4.66 -15.27 16.66
C LEU A 432 -3.17 -14.97 16.90
N THR A 433 -2.28 -15.40 16.01
CA THR A 433 -0.85 -15.09 16.08
C THR A 433 -0.61 -13.59 15.83
N PRO A 434 0.06 -12.87 16.75
CA PRO A 434 0.36 -11.45 16.58
C PRO A 434 1.39 -11.19 15.47
N PHE A 435 1.30 -10.00 14.86
CA PHE A 435 2.26 -9.48 13.88
C PHE A 435 3.48 -8.86 14.57
N LEU A 436 3.24 -8.09 15.63
CA LEU A 436 4.30 -7.63 16.52
C LEU A 436 4.41 -8.64 17.66
N GLN A 437 5.32 -9.59 17.47
CA GLN A 437 5.82 -10.43 18.54
C GLN A 437 7.18 -9.90 18.99
N THR A 438 7.43 -9.92 20.30
CA THR A 438 8.79 -10.16 20.78
C THR A 438 9.29 -11.40 20.05
N PRO A 439 10.56 -11.48 19.65
CA PRO A 439 11.10 -12.75 19.23
C PRO A 439 11.02 -13.85 20.34
N PHE A 440 10.59 -13.53 21.58
CA PHE A 440 10.77 -14.33 22.80
C PHE A 440 9.66 -14.41 23.87
N SER A 441 8.37 -14.36 23.55
CA SER A 441 7.40 -14.87 24.54
C SER A 441 6.37 -15.78 23.87
N GLY A 442 6.03 -16.87 24.55
CA GLY A 442 5.51 -18.15 23.98
C GLY A 442 4.33 -18.07 23.01
N ALA A 443 3.92 -19.23 22.46
CA ALA A 443 2.80 -19.28 21.52
C ALA A 443 1.59 -18.54 22.07
N PRO A 444 0.81 -17.92 21.17
CA PRO A 444 -0.61 -17.75 21.41
C PRO A 444 -1.21 -19.07 21.92
N GLN A 445 -1.60 -19.12 23.20
CA GLN A 445 -2.28 -20.31 23.73
C GLN A 445 -3.77 -20.08 23.67
N ALA A 446 -4.43 -20.54 22.61
CA ALA A 446 -5.87 -20.41 22.49
C ALA A 446 -6.62 -21.61 23.11
N LYS A 447 -7.54 -21.32 24.03
CA LYS A 447 -8.50 -22.24 24.61
C LYS A 447 -9.89 -21.92 24.04
N TRP A 448 -10.58 -22.96 23.56
CA TRP A 448 -11.98 -22.89 23.18
C TRP A 448 -12.79 -23.71 24.18
N GLU A 449 -13.79 -23.11 24.80
CA GLU A 449 -14.75 -23.86 25.63
C GLU A 449 -15.93 -24.28 24.76
N PRO A 450 -16.40 -25.55 24.84
CA PRO A 450 -17.51 -26.02 24.03
C PRO A 450 -18.73 -25.14 24.22
N ASP A 451 -19.34 -24.73 23.11
CA ASP A 451 -20.74 -24.34 23.08
C ASP A 451 -21.58 -25.54 23.57
N PRO A 452 -22.54 -25.38 24.50
CA PRO A 452 -23.48 -26.43 24.89
C PRO A 452 -24.19 -27.15 23.72
N ASP A 453 -24.19 -26.57 22.51
CA ASP A 453 -24.90 -27.09 21.33
C ASP A 453 -24.12 -28.12 20.46
N GLY A 454 -22.93 -28.56 20.87
CA GLY A 454 -22.30 -29.78 20.30
C GLY A 454 -21.66 -29.66 18.91
N VAL A 455 -21.40 -28.44 18.42
CA VAL A 455 -20.59 -28.18 17.21
C VAL A 455 -19.11 -28.48 17.51
N ASP A 456 -18.38 -29.11 16.57
CA ASP A 456 -16.99 -29.56 16.77
C ASP A 456 -16.10 -28.43 17.35
N PRO A 457 -15.70 -28.50 18.64
CA PRO A 457 -15.15 -27.39 19.40
C PRO A 457 -13.70 -27.02 19.07
N ARG A 458 -13.15 -27.56 17.98
CA ARG A 458 -11.71 -27.78 17.89
C ARG A 458 -10.91 -26.70 17.15
N ARG A 459 -11.54 -25.65 16.61
CA ARG A 459 -10.85 -24.63 15.79
C ARG A 459 -11.42 -23.23 15.97
N VAL A 460 -10.51 -22.26 16.09
CA VAL A 460 -10.83 -20.83 16.00
C VAL A 460 -11.38 -20.54 14.61
N LYS A 461 -12.53 -19.87 14.56
CA LYS A 461 -13.15 -19.43 13.31
C LYS A 461 -12.84 -17.96 13.06
N PHE A 462 -12.88 -17.60 11.79
CA PHE A 462 -12.72 -16.22 11.35
C PHE A 462 -13.89 -15.85 10.44
N THR A 463 -14.33 -14.60 10.53
CA THR A 463 -15.39 -14.03 9.69
C THR A 463 -14.83 -12.92 8.80
N ALA A 464 -15.41 -12.79 7.59
CA ALA A 464 -15.14 -11.69 6.67
C ALA A 464 -15.99 -10.44 6.98
N ASP A 465 -16.98 -10.57 7.85
CA ASP A 465 -17.73 -9.44 8.41
C ASP A 465 -16.89 -8.78 9.51
N ALA A 466 -15.79 -8.13 9.11
CA ALA A 466 -14.81 -7.45 9.95
C ALA A 466 -14.72 -5.97 9.57
N PRO A 467 -14.19 -5.08 10.42
CA PRO A 467 -14.08 -3.66 10.09
C PRO A 467 -13.06 -3.40 8.97
N PHE A 468 -12.08 -4.30 8.79
CA PHE A 468 -11.02 -4.16 7.80
C PHE A 468 -10.91 -5.38 6.88
N PHE A 469 -10.40 -6.51 7.39
CA PHE A 469 -10.21 -7.72 6.58
C PHE A 469 -10.87 -8.96 7.18
N LEU A 470 -10.36 -9.48 8.30
CA LEU A 470 -10.95 -10.60 9.02
C LEU A 470 -11.05 -10.28 10.51
N ALA A 471 -11.95 -10.98 11.18
CA ALA A 471 -12.07 -10.92 12.63
C ALA A 471 -12.13 -12.34 13.17
N VAL A 472 -11.67 -12.53 14.41
CA VAL A 472 -11.97 -13.77 15.12
C VAL A 472 -13.49 -13.83 15.32
N ASP A 473 -14.07 -14.99 15.01
CA ASP A 473 -15.48 -15.26 15.21
C ASP A 473 -15.65 -16.35 16.27
N PRO A 474 -16.16 -16.02 17.46
CA PRO A 474 -16.47 -17.01 18.49
C PRO A 474 -17.60 -17.96 18.07
N ALA A 475 -18.41 -17.62 17.06
CA ALA A 475 -19.47 -18.44 16.48
C ALA A 475 -20.45 -19.03 17.52
N GLY A 476 -20.80 -18.24 18.54
CA GLY A 476 -21.65 -18.66 19.67
C GLY A 476 -20.89 -19.19 20.89
N GLY A 477 -19.61 -19.56 20.73
CA GLY A 477 -18.75 -20.08 21.79
C GLY A 477 -17.86 -19.03 22.47
N TYR A 478 -16.90 -19.51 23.26
CA TYR A 478 -15.89 -18.70 23.95
C TYR A 478 -14.51 -18.87 23.32
N VAL A 479 -13.87 -17.77 22.91
CA VAL A 479 -12.47 -17.77 22.49
C VAL A 479 -11.62 -17.13 23.58
N GLN A 480 -10.75 -17.92 24.20
CA GLN A 480 -9.67 -17.42 25.04
C GLN A 480 -8.35 -17.63 24.31
N THR A 481 -7.45 -16.66 24.28
CA THR A 481 -6.06 -16.87 23.85
C THR A 481 -5.09 -16.05 24.67
N LYS A 482 -4.01 -16.68 25.13
CA LYS A 482 -2.91 -16.01 25.84
C LYS A 482 -1.89 -15.53 24.83
N LEU A 483 -1.76 -14.23 24.67
CA LEU A 483 -0.85 -13.58 23.72
C LEU A 483 0.36 -12.99 24.44
N PRO A 484 1.58 -13.24 23.95
CA PRO A 484 2.78 -12.60 24.49
C PRO A 484 2.79 -11.08 24.25
N VAL A 485 3.14 -10.28 25.25
CA VAL A 485 3.33 -8.82 25.08
C VAL A 485 4.82 -8.49 25.05
N ASN A 486 5.26 -7.69 24.07
CA ASN A 486 6.65 -7.28 23.90
C ASN A 486 7.03 -6.14 24.85
N ALA A 487 7.01 -6.41 26.16
CA ALA A 487 7.41 -5.43 27.15
C ALA A 487 8.08 -6.13 28.33
N GLY A 488 9.20 -5.56 28.78
CA GLY A 488 9.67 -5.87 30.12
C GLY A 488 8.60 -5.48 31.15
N PRO A 489 8.49 -6.20 32.28
CA PRO A 489 7.55 -5.84 33.33
C PRO A 489 7.73 -4.40 33.82
N ALA A 490 8.96 -3.87 33.78
CA ALA A 490 9.26 -2.48 34.13
C ALA A 490 8.73 -1.43 33.14
N GLU A 491 8.42 -1.81 31.89
CA GLU A 491 7.85 -0.88 30.90
C GLU A 491 6.35 -0.73 31.04
N LEU A 492 5.64 -1.84 31.27
CA LEU A 492 4.18 -1.82 31.46
C LEU A 492 3.79 -1.53 32.90
N TRP A 493 4.70 -1.77 33.85
CA TRP A 493 4.42 -1.64 35.26
C TRP A 493 5.57 -0.92 36.00
N ALA A 494 5.22 0.07 36.82
CA ALA A 494 6.16 0.80 37.68
C ALA A 494 6.66 -0.10 38.80
N SER A 495 7.91 0.12 39.26
CA SER A 495 8.54 -0.64 40.36
C SER A 495 7.69 -0.84 41.63
N ASN A 496 6.63 -0.05 41.81
CA ASN A 496 5.64 -0.11 42.87
C ASN A 496 4.31 -0.81 42.51
N GLY A 497 4.25 -1.70 41.53
CA GLY A 497 3.06 -2.53 41.29
C GLY A 497 2.12 -2.05 40.19
N ARG A 498 2.31 -0.82 39.71
CA ARG A 498 1.26 -0.04 39.06
C ARG A 498 1.40 0.01 37.55
N ALA A 499 0.31 -0.06 36.79
CA ALA A 499 0.38 0.02 35.33
C ALA A 499 0.93 1.39 34.90
N GLN A 500 2.10 1.41 34.27
CA GLN A 500 2.64 2.62 33.67
C GLN A 500 1.95 2.85 32.34
N ASN A 501 0.95 3.72 32.35
CA ASN A 501 0.44 4.37 31.14
C ASN A 501 0.09 3.40 29.99
N MET A 502 -0.73 2.40 30.31
CA MET A 502 -1.05 1.32 29.38
C MET A 502 -2.34 1.60 28.62
N ARG A 503 -2.32 1.36 27.32
CA ARG A 503 -3.49 1.47 26.45
C ARG A 503 -3.80 0.13 25.80
N ILE A 504 -5.07 -0.27 25.85
CA ILE A 504 -5.62 -1.44 25.15
C ILE A 504 -6.67 -0.92 24.18
N GLU A 505 -6.53 -1.24 22.91
CA GLU A 505 -7.44 -0.82 21.84
C GLU A 505 -7.78 -2.02 20.95
N MET A 506 -9.04 -2.11 20.50
CA MET A 506 -9.46 -3.13 19.55
C MET A 506 -10.80 -2.78 18.91
N TRP A 507 -11.13 -3.46 17.82
CA TRP A 507 -12.47 -3.44 17.27
C TRP A 507 -13.27 -4.62 17.76
N VAL A 508 -14.52 -4.37 18.16
CA VAL A 508 -15.46 -5.41 18.63
C VAL A 508 -16.83 -5.24 17.99
N LYS A 509 -17.53 -6.36 17.79
CA LYS A 509 -18.93 -6.38 17.32
C LYS A 509 -19.83 -7.06 18.33
N ARG A 510 -20.72 -6.30 18.98
CA ARG A 510 -21.71 -6.89 19.91
C ARG A 510 -22.76 -7.66 19.13
N THR A 511 -23.01 -8.92 19.47
CA THR A 511 -23.95 -9.79 18.74
C THR A 511 -25.35 -9.80 19.38
N GLY A 512 -25.48 -9.35 20.62
CA GLY A 512 -26.76 -9.24 21.35
C GLY A 512 -27.25 -10.55 21.99
N SER A 513 -26.62 -11.68 21.64
CA SER A 513 -26.89 -13.02 22.20
C SER A 513 -25.97 -13.39 23.37
N GLU A 514 -25.14 -12.47 23.84
CA GLU A 514 -24.17 -12.72 24.93
C GLU A 514 -24.88 -13.16 26.23
N ALA A 515 -24.36 -14.23 26.85
CA ALA A 515 -24.81 -14.69 28.17
C ALA A 515 -24.58 -13.61 29.24
N VAL A 516 -25.30 -13.70 30.37
CA VAL A 516 -25.51 -12.66 31.40
C VAL A 516 -24.24 -12.13 32.13
N VAL A 517 -23.03 -12.57 31.77
CA VAL A 517 -21.82 -12.35 32.58
C VAL A 517 -20.90 -11.27 31.97
N ASP A 518 -20.26 -10.46 32.82
CA ASP A 518 -19.22 -9.51 32.42
C ASP A 518 -18.02 -10.29 31.82
N ILE A 519 -17.72 -10.05 30.54
CA ILE A 519 -16.67 -10.79 29.81
C ILE A 519 -15.47 -9.88 29.63
N ALA A 520 -14.32 -10.28 30.15
CA ALA A 520 -13.06 -9.59 29.91
C ALA A 520 -12.69 -9.79 28.44
N ILE A 521 -12.72 -8.78 27.58
CA ILE A 521 -12.31 -8.92 26.18
C ILE A 521 -10.79 -9.05 26.08
N ALA A 522 -10.06 -8.34 26.94
CA ALA A 522 -8.60 -8.43 27.05
C ALA A 522 -8.16 -8.34 28.52
N GLU A 523 -7.16 -9.12 28.92
CA GLU A 523 -6.55 -9.08 30.25
C GLU A 523 -5.02 -9.04 30.12
N VAL A 524 -4.40 -7.93 30.51
CA VAL A 524 -2.94 -7.80 30.56
C VAL A 524 -2.47 -8.10 31.98
N TYR A 525 -1.58 -9.08 32.16
CA TYR A 525 -1.18 -9.57 33.49
C TYR A 525 0.26 -10.09 33.53
N ASN A 526 0.77 -10.23 34.75
CA ASN A 526 2.09 -10.80 35.03
C ASN A 526 2.00 -12.14 35.77
N ASP A 527 2.48 -13.22 35.13
CA ASP A 527 2.14 -14.61 35.47
C ASP A 527 2.86 -15.21 36.70
N ALA A 528 3.84 -14.53 37.31
CA ALA A 528 4.73 -15.20 38.27
C ALA A 528 4.21 -15.43 39.69
N LEU A 529 3.05 -14.90 40.10
CA LEU A 529 2.55 -15.02 41.49
C LEU A 529 1.02 -15.13 41.55
N PRO A 530 0.39 -15.65 42.62
CA PRO A 530 -1.08 -15.71 42.74
C PRO A 530 -1.80 -14.38 43.07
N THR A 531 -1.07 -13.30 43.37
CA THR A 531 -1.60 -11.96 43.77
C THR A 531 -1.36 -10.85 42.72
N GLN A 532 -1.44 -11.22 41.44
CA GLN A 532 -0.90 -10.47 40.28
C GLN A 532 -1.45 -9.05 40.08
N SER A 533 -0.57 -8.15 39.64
CA SER A 533 -0.97 -6.93 38.95
C SER A 533 -1.53 -7.28 37.57
N ARG A 534 -2.75 -6.81 37.28
CA ARG A 534 -3.43 -7.06 36.00
C ARG A 534 -4.43 -5.96 35.67
N VAL A 535 -4.63 -5.72 34.38
CA VAL A 535 -5.70 -4.87 33.86
C VAL A 535 -6.61 -5.74 33.02
N LYS A 536 -7.86 -5.90 33.46
CA LYS A 536 -8.92 -6.57 32.71
C LYS A 536 -9.81 -5.53 32.08
N PHE A 537 -9.96 -5.57 30.77
CA PHE A 537 -10.86 -4.75 30.00
C PHE A 537 -12.06 -5.57 29.58
N PHE A 538 -13.27 -5.14 29.92
CA PHE A 538 -14.51 -5.88 29.74
C PHE A 538 -15.45 -5.19 28.75
N ALA A 539 -16.21 -6.02 28.03
CA ALA A 539 -17.45 -5.63 27.39
C ALA A 539 -18.61 -6.27 28.15
N ARG A 540 -19.62 -5.46 28.46
CA ARG A 540 -20.86 -5.93 29.05
C ARG A 540 -21.94 -6.05 27.98
N ARG A 541 -22.91 -6.92 28.23
CA ARG A 541 -24.06 -7.13 27.35
C ARG A 541 -24.88 -5.86 27.09
N ASP A 542 -24.97 -4.97 28.09
CA ASP A 542 -25.66 -3.68 27.96
C ASP A 542 -24.86 -2.66 27.12
N GLY A 543 -23.64 -3.00 26.70
CA GLY A 543 -22.76 -2.19 25.85
C GLY A 543 -21.86 -1.27 26.65
N PHE A 544 -21.89 -1.29 27.99
CA PHE A 544 -20.90 -0.57 28.77
C PHE A 544 -19.54 -1.29 28.66
N LEU A 545 -18.49 -0.48 28.58
CA LEU A 545 -17.13 -0.96 28.81
C LEU A 545 -16.85 -0.91 30.30
N ALA A 546 -16.01 -1.82 30.78
CA ALA A 546 -15.49 -1.73 32.13
C ALA A 546 -14.01 -2.07 32.19
N VAL A 547 -13.32 -1.59 33.22
CA VAL A 547 -11.96 -1.99 33.51
C VAL A 547 -11.83 -2.37 34.98
N GLN A 548 -11.14 -3.48 35.23
CA GLN A 548 -10.70 -3.87 36.55
C GLN A 548 -9.17 -3.83 36.58
N VAL A 549 -8.62 -2.96 37.43
CA VAL A 549 -7.19 -2.94 37.67
C VAL A 549 -6.94 -3.58 39.03
N LEU A 550 -6.15 -4.64 39.03
CA LEU A 550 -5.65 -5.27 40.24
C LEU A 550 -4.19 -4.89 40.41
N ASN A 551 -3.81 -4.53 41.63
CA ASN A 551 -2.45 -4.20 42.01
C ASN A 551 -2.17 -4.73 43.42
N GLY A 552 -1.38 -5.81 43.52
CA GLY A 552 -0.82 -6.27 44.79
C GLY A 552 -1.83 -6.52 45.93
N GLY A 553 -3.05 -6.95 45.60
CA GLY A 553 -4.13 -7.24 46.57
C GLY A 553 -5.27 -6.21 46.59
N SER A 554 -5.09 -5.03 46.00
CA SER A 554 -6.17 -4.06 45.76
C SER A 554 -6.80 -4.24 44.38
N SER A 555 -8.11 -4.02 44.28
CA SER A 555 -8.85 -4.04 43.02
C SER A 555 -9.74 -2.82 42.95
N TYR A 556 -9.73 -2.11 41.83
CA TYR A 556 -10.76 -1.12 41.51
C TYR A 556 -11.40 -1.43 40.17
N PHE A 557 -12.69 -1.12 40.09
CA PHE A 557 -13.55 -1.40 38.96
C PHE A 557 -14.20 -0.10 38.51
N GLN A 558 -14.14 0.19 37.21
CA GLN A 558 -14.75 1.38 36.61
C GLN A 558 -15.51 1.03 35.34
N PHE A 559 -16.51 1.84 35.03
CA PHE A 559 -17.35 1.69 33.83
C PHE A 559 -17.22 2.94 32.95
N SER A 560 -17.37 2.76 31.64
CA SER A 560 -17.52 3.88 30.70
C SER A 560 -18.79 4.67 30.98
N SER A 561 -18.83 5.95 30.59
CA SER A 561 -20.05 6.76 30.69
C SER A 561 -21.04 6.52 29.55
N GLY A 562 -20.60 5.88 28.45
CA GLY A 562 -21.42 5.56 27.28
C GLY A 562 -21.47 4.07 26.99
N THR A 563 -22.36 3.68 26.09
CA THR A 563 -22.49 2.32 25.57
C THR A 563 -22.26 2.26 24.07
N TYR A 564 -21.80 1.11 23.58
CA TYR A 564 -21.74 0.83 22.14
C TYR A 564 -22.91 -0.05 21.70
N SER A 565 -23.26 0.01 20.42
CA SER A 565 -24.49 -0.58 19.89
C SER A 565 -24.33 -2.06 19.50
N ALA A 566 -25.45 -2.76 19.30
CA ALA A 566 -25.44 -4.15 18.81
C ALA A 566 -25.44 -4.18 17.28
N GLY A 567 -24.79 -5.19 16.71
CA GLY A 567 -24.79 -5.45 15.26
C GLY A 567 -23.81 -4.59 14.45
N ALA A 568 -23.16 -3.60 15.06
CA ALA A 568 -22.14 -2.77 14.42
C ALA A 568 -20.75 -3.02 15.01
N TRP A 569 -19.72 -2.78 14.20
CA TRP A 569 -18.33 -2.74 14.63
C TRP A 569 -18.04 -1.42 15.33
N HIS A 570 -17.38 -1.48 16.49
CA HIS A 570 -17.01 -0.33 17.29
C HIS A 570 -15.52 -0.40 17.65
N LEU A 571 -14.83 0.73 17.56
CA LEU A 571 -13.49 0.87 18.14
C LEU A 571 -13.67 1.09 19.64
N VAL A 572 -13.19 0.15 20.43
CA VAL A 572 -13.22 0.23 21.89
C VAL A 572 -11.82 0.27 22.45
N GLY A 573 -11.64 0.99 23.54
CA GLY A 573 -10.35 1.01 24.21
C GLY A 573 -10.41 1.49 25.64
N VAL A 574 -9.34 1.21 26.35
CA VAL A 574 -9.09 1.71 27.69
C VAL A 574 -7.64 2.16 27.80
N HIS A 575 -7.44 3.31 28.43
CA HIS A 575 -6.13 3.85 28.75
C HIS A 575 -6.06 4.07 30.27
N VAL A 576 -5.12 3.39 30.90
CA VAL A 576 -4.88 3.43 32.34
C VAL A 576 -3.59 4.21 32.59
N ASP A 577 -3.72 5.42 33.13
CA ASP A 577 -2.60 6.24 33.58
C ASP A 577 -2.60 6.30 35.11
N ASP A 578 -1.65 5.59 35.72
CA ASP A 578 -1.50 5.57 37.16
C ASP A 578 -0.95 6.88 37.74
N ALA A 579 -0.13 7.63 36.98
CA ALA A 579 0.52 8.83 37.48
C ALA A 579 -0.49 9.94 37.77
N THR A 580 -1.50 10.06 36.92
CA THR A 580 -2.66 10.94 37.10
C THR A 580 -3.83 10.24 37.80
N SER A 581 -3.72 8.93 38.02
CA SER A 581 -4.79 8.06 38.51
C SER A 581 -6.07 8.20 37.68
N THR A 582 -5.92 8.21 36.36
CA THR A 582 -7.04 8.31 35.41
C THR A 582 -7.22 7.04 34.59
N ILE A 583 -8.47 6.72 34.32
CA ILE A 583 -8.89 5.73 33.33
C ILE A 583 -9.68 6.48 32.26
N GLU A 584 -9.20 6.45 31.03
CA GLU A 584 -9.95 6.92 29.86
C GLU A 584 -10.50 5.72 29.10
N PHE A 585 -11.81 5.66 28.93
CA PHE A 585 -12.46 4.75 28.00
C PHE A 585 -12.67 5.43 26.66
N ARG A 586 -12.58 4.66 25.59
CA ARG A 586 -12.89 5.09 24.22
C ARG A 586 -13.98 4.20 23.63
N ILE A 587 -15.00 4.84 23.08
CA ILE A 587 -15.98 4.21 22.19
C ILE A 587 -16.05 5.10 20.94
N ASP A 588 -15.51 4.57 19.85
CA ASP A 588 -15.38 5.22 18.56
C ASP A 588 -14.68 6.59 18.67
N GLY A 589 -15.44 7.66 18.40
CA GLY A 589 -15.01 9.06 18.42
C GLY A 589 -15.02 9.69 19.82
N THR A 590 -15.57 9.00 20.83
CA THR A 590 -15.94 9.57 22.12
C THR A 590 -15.12 8.97 23.25
N SER A 591 -14.52 9.83 24.08
CA SER A 591 -13.77 9.45 25.27
C SER A 591 -14.51 9.80 26.56
N SER A 592 -14.37 8.97 27.59
CA SER A 592 -14.82 9.28 28.95
C SER A 592 -13.70 9.03 29.96
N VAL A 593 -13.34 10.05 30.74
CA VAL A 593 -12.23 10.01 31.70
C VAL A 593 -12.76 9.90 33.12
N HIS A 594 -12.20 8.99 33.89
CA HIS A 594 -12.56 8.72 35.29
C HIS A 594 -11.33 8.78 36.17
N THR A 595 -11.37 9.55 37.25
CA THR A 595 -10.31 9.56 38.26
C THR A 595 -10.57 8.47 39.30
N VAL A 596 -9.54 7.69 39.61
CA VAL A 596 -9.57 6.66 40.65
C VAL A 596 -8.67 7.06 41.82
N THR A 597 -9.06 6.69 43.04
CA THR A 597 -8.21 6.88 44.22
C THR A 597 -7.55 5.54 44.55
N PRO A 598 -6.25 5.35 44.27
CA PRO A 598 -5.60 4.06 44.50
C PRO A 598 -5.43 3.78 46.00
N THR A 599 -5.81 2.58 46.44
CA THR A 599 -5.60 2.08 47.81
C THR A 599 -4.37 1.18 47.86
N THR A 600 -3.24 1.71 48.33
CA THR A 600 -1.98 1.01 48.63
C THR A 600 -1.24 0.39 47.43
N ALA A 601 0.10 0.42 47.45
CA ALA A 601 0.97 -0.09 46.38
C ALA A 601 1.59 -1.44 46.78
N GLY A 602 1.52 -2.45 45.92
CA GLY A 602 2.26 -3.71 46.07
C GLY A 602 3.62 -3.67 45.36
N THR A 603 4.53 -4.60 45.64
CA THR A 603 5.81 -4.70 44.91
C THR A 603 5.64 -5.61 43.69
N LEU A 604 6.22 -5.27 42.53
CA LEU A 604 6.18 -6.12 41.34
C LEU A 604 7.20 -7.24 41.34
N SER A 605 6.84 -8.32 40.65
CA SER A 605 7.75 -9.35 40.15
C SER A 605 8.35 -8.95 38.78
N THR A 606 9.59 -9.36 38.51
CA THR A 606 10.31 -9.17 37.23
C THR A 606 9.91 -10.16 36.13
N ALA A 607 8.72 -10.74 36.22
CA ALA A 607 8.29 -11.77 35.29
C ALA A 607 7.47 -11.25 34.10
N ALA A 608 7.03 -12.21 33.31
CA ALA A 608 6.27 -12.08 32.10
C ALA A 608 5.21 -10.99 32.06
N VAL A 609 4.96 -10.41 30.89
CA VAL A 609 3.67 -9.77 30.63
C VAL A 609 2.97 -10.48 29.47
N TYR A 610 1.74 -10.91 29.72
CA TYR A 610 0.84 -11.53 28.75
C TYR A 610 -0.42 -10.70 28.59
N CYS A 611 -1.08 -10.85 27.45
CA CYS A 611 -2.42 -10.37 27.18
C CYS A 611 -3.31 -11.56 26.84
N ASP A 612 -4.23 -11.92 27.72
CA ASP A 612 -5.28 -12.87 27.41
C ASP A 612 -6.41 -12.15 26.64
N LEU A 613 -6.64 -12.48 25.37
CA LEU A 613 -7.90 -12.17 24.68
C LEU A 613 -8.96 -13.18 25.14
N LYS A 614 -10.14 -12.72 25.55
CA LYS A 614 -11.18 -13.57 26.17
C LYS A 614 -12.57 -13.16 25.66
N THR A 615 -12.89 -13.49 24.42
CA THR A 615 -14.07 -12.89 23.75
C THR A 615 -15.18 -13.90 23.43
N TYR A 616 -16.43 -13.47 23.62
CA TYR A 616 -17.66 -14.10 23.08
C TYR A 616 -18.25 -13.29 21.92
N THR A 617 -17.65 -12.14 21.62
CA THR A 617 -18.00 -11.28 20.50
C THR A 617 -16.91 -11.33 19.44
N PRO A 618 -17.24 -11.15 18.15
CA PRO A 618 -16.21 -10.94 17.15
C PRO A 618 -15.28 -9.79 17.52
N ALA A 619 -13.97 -10.00 17.33
CA ALA A 619 -12.93 -9.03 17.66
C ALA A 619 -11.86 -8.97 16.54
N SER A 620 -11.24 -7.81 16.38
CA SER A 620 -10.12 -7.59 15.44
C SER A 620 -9.21 -6.46 15.93
N GLU A 621 -7.99 -6.40 15.37
CA GLU A 621 -6.99 -5.36 15.68
C GLU A 621 -6.73 -5.13 17.17
N LEU A 622 -6.35 -6.16 17.93
CA LEU A 622 -5.93 -5.96 19.32
C LEU A 622 -4.55 -5.27 19.36
N HIS A 623 -4.52 -4.08 19.93
CA HIS A 623 -3.32 -3.31 20.23
C HIS A 623 -3.16 -3.18 21.75
N VAL A 624 -1.96 -3.48 22.24
CA VAL A 624 -1.55 -3.11 23.61
C VAL A 624 -0.32 -2.22 23.49
N SER A 625 -0.40 -1.00 24.02
CA SER A 625 0.62 0.03 23.88
C SER A 625 1.05 0.61 25.23
N VAL A 626 2.31 1.03 25.32
CA VAL A 626 2.82 1.87 26.43
C VAL A 626 2.90 3.30 25.93
N CYS A 627 1.83 4.07 26.07
CA CYS A 627 1.76 5.39 25.45
C CYS A 627 2.72 6.39 26.12
N ASP A 628 3.02 7.50 25.44
CA ASP A 628 3.46 8.71 26.13
C ASP A 628 2.26 9.28 26.91
N ARG A 629 2.49 9.87 28.08
CA ARG A 629 1.43 10.43 28.95
C ARG A 629 0.69 11.57 28.28
N THR A 630 1.32 12.24 27.32
CA THR A 630 0.71 13.31 26.53
C THR A 630 0.00 12.79 25.27
N SER A 631 0.08 11.49 24.97
CA SER A 631 -0.54 10.93 23.77
C SER A 631 -2.05 10.82 23.92
N THR A 632 -2.79 11.72 23.27
CA THR A 632 -4.25 11.67 23.17
C THR A 632 -4.76 10.95 21.93
N ALA A 633 -3.85 10.50 21.05
CA ALA A 633 -4.22 9.87 19.79
C ALA A 633 -4.77 8.46 20.04
N TRP A 634 -5.98 8.17 19.56
CA TRP A 634 -6.56 6.82 19.51
C TRP A 634 -6.35 6.22 18.10
N LEU A 635 -6.58 4.91 17.92
CA LEU A 635 -6.57 4.31 16.58
C LEU A 635 -7.58 5.05 15.69
N PRO A 636 -7.29 5.24 14.39
CA PRO A 636 -8.19 5.94 13.51
C PRO A 636 -9.47 5.12 13.28
N LEU A 637 -10.62 5.80 13.26
CA LEU A 637 -11.91 5.16 12.95
C LEU A 637 -12.03 4.74 11.49
N LEU A 638 -11.35 5.47 10.61
CA LEU A 638 -11.30 5.20 9.19
C LEU A 638 -9.87 4.82 8.82
N HIS A 639 -9.74 3.74 8.08
CA HIS A 639 -8.48 3.28 7.51
C HIS A 639 -8.69 3.01 6.04
N ASP A 640 -7.85 3.62 5.21
CA ASP A 640 -7.76 3.25 3.81
C ASP A 640 -6.77 2.09 3.68
N SER A 641 -7.30 0.90 3.40
CA SER A 641 -6.48 -0.31 3.29
C SER A 641 -5.42 -0.16 2.21
N GLY A 642 -4.18 -0.48 2.56
CA GLY A 642 -3.05 -0.44 1.62
C GLY A 642 -3.19 -1.47 0.49
N ALA A 643 -3.99 -2.51 0.68
CA ALA A 643 -4.18 -3.59 -0.28
C ALA A 643 -5.65 -4.04 -0.34
N ARG A 644 -6.02 -4.75 -1.42
CA ARG A 644 -7.36 -5.36 -1.59
C ARG A 644 -7.22 -6.86 -1.51
N VAL A 645 -7.77 -7.48 -0.48
CA VAL A 645 -7.56 -8.91 -0.24
C VAL A 645 -8.89 -9.59 0.02
N ASP A 646 -9.19 -10.63 -0.76
CA ASP A 646 -10.27 -11.56 -0.43
C ASP A 646 -9.80 -12.54 0.64
N ARG A 647 -10.74 -13.07 1.42
CA ARG A 647 -10.43 -14.22 2.28
C ARG A 647 -10.07 -15.41 1.40
N LEU A 648 -8.88 -15.97 1.62
CA LEU A 648 -8.40 -17.15 0.93
C LEU A 648 -9.23 -18.39 1.32
N GLN A 649 -9.39 -19.32 0.39
CA GLN A 649 -10.15 -20.56 0.59
C GLN A 649 -9.38 -21.61 1.40
N ASN A 650 -8.06 -21.51 1.44
CA ASN A 650 -7.24 -22.34 2.30
C ASN A 650 -7.30 -21.86 3.76
N ARG A 651 -8.34 -22.31 4.45
CA ARG A 651 -8.70 -21.93 5.83
C ARG A 651 -8.06 -22.84 6.89
N GLU A 652 -7.24 -23.80 6.48
CA GLU A 652 -6.72 -24.85 7.35
C GLU A 652 -5.24 -25.15 7.06
N LEU A 653 -4.38 -24.19 7.38
CA LEU A 653 -2.95 -24.46 7.43
C LEU A 653 -2.65 -25.22 8.73
N SER A 654 -1.85 -26.28 8.65
CA SER A 654 -1.35 -27.01 9.82
C SER A 654 -0.22 -26.26 10.51
N GLY A 655 0.57 -25.49 9.75
CA GLY A 655 1.63 -24.64 10.27
C GLY A 655 2.40 -23.89 9.19
N ILE A 656 3.32 -23.03 9.62
CA ILE A 656 4.30 -22.34 8.77
C ILE A 656 5.66 -22.96 9.05
N TYR A 657 6.35 -23.37 8.00
CA TYR A 657 7.69 -23.94 8.05
C TYR A 657 8.68 -22.95 7.41
N PRO A 658 9.28 -22.01 8.17
CA PRO A 658 10.20 -21.05 7.59
C PRO A 658 11.58 -21.70 7.55
N ASP A 659 12.03 -22.08 6.36
CA ASP A 659 13.36 -22.65 6.13
C ASP A 659 14.41 -21.55 5.87
N LYS A 660 13.99 -20.44 5.25
CA LYS A 660 14.82 -19.27 4.91
C LYS A 660 13.94 -18.03 4.63
N PRO A 661 14.51 -16.82 4.66
CA PRO A 661 13.85 -15.63 4.12
C PRO A 661 13.49 -15.85 2.64
N VAL A 662 12.29 -15.42 2.25
CA VAL A 662 11.78 -15.49 0.87
C VAL A 662 11.41 -14.09 0.40
N GLU A 663 11.61 -13.77 -0.88
CA GLU A 663 11.13 -12.50 -1.44
C GLU A 663 9.60 -12.37 -1.21
N ALA A 664 9.14 -11.19 -0.76
CA ALA A 664 7.75 -10.99 -0.38
C ALA A 664 6.78 -11.30 -1.53
N TRP A 665 7.13 -10.90 -2.76
CA TRP A 665 6.30 -11.12 -3.94
C TRP A 665 6.16 -12.60 -4.25
N ASP A 666 7.28 -13.33 -4.30
CA ASP A 666 7.29 -14.77 -4.55
C ASP A 666 6.48 -15.52 -3.50
N LEU A 667 6.57 -15.10 -2.24
CA LEU A 667 5.80 -15.69 -1.16
C LEU A 667 4.29 -15.45 -1.32
N LEU A 668 3.87 -14.23 -1.67
CA LEU A 668 2.46 -13.95 -1.97
C LEU A 668 1.96 -14.80 -3.15
N GLN A 669 2.75 -14.90 -4.23
CA GLN A 669 2.43 -15.74 -5.37
C GLN A 669 2.30 -17.21 -4.99
N GLN A 670 3.24 -17.77 -4.20
CA GLN A 670 3.18 -19.17 -3.76
C GLN A 670 1.94 -19.46 -2.91
N VAL A 671 1.60 -18.58 -1.97
CA VAL A 671 0.43 -18.75 -1.08
C VAL A 671 -0.86 -18.68 -1.88
N THR A 672 -0.95 -17.72 -2.81
CA THR A 672 -2.16 -17.49 -3.61
C THR A 672 -2.34 -18.54 -4.71
N ALA A 673 -1.26 -18.94 -5.39
CA ALA A 673 -1.29 -19.99 -6.42
C ALA A 673 -1.65 -21.37 -5.84
N ALA A 674 -1.34 -21.62 -4.56
CA ALA A 674 -1.76 -22.84 -3.87
C ALA A 674 -3.28 -23.07 -3.87
N GLU A 675 -4.07 -22.02 -4.12
CA GLU A 675 -5.52 -22.09 -4.21
C GLU A 675 -6.10 -21.62 -5.55
N LEU A 676 -5.28 -21.51 -6.59
CA LEU A 676 -5.65 -20.93 -7.89
C LEU A 676 -6.20 -19.50 -7.77
N GLY A 677 -5.73 -18.75 -6.77
CA GLY A 677 -6.04 -17.33 -6.64
C GLY A 677 -5.17 -16.48 -7.56
N THR A 678 -5.32 -15.16 -7.47
CA THR A 678 -4.48 -14.21 -8.22
C THR A 678 -3.84 -13.18 -7.31
N CYS A 679 -2.59 -12.82 -7.58
CA CYS A 679 -1.83 -11.80 -6.87
C CYS A 679 -1.34 -10.76 -7.87
N ARG A 680 -1.69 -9.49 -7.68
CA ARG A 680 -1.40 -8.43 -8.65
C ARG A 680 -1.23 -7.06 -8.01
N ILE A 681 -0.72 -6.11 -8.78
CA ILE A 681 -0.83 -4.69 -8.45
C ILE A 681 -1.95 -4.09 -9.32
N ASP A 682 -2.96 -3.47 -8.69
CA ASP A 682 -4.04 -2.79 -9.41
C ASP A 682 -3.54 -1.49 -10.07
N TYR A 683 -4.40 -0.84 -10.87
CA TYR A 683 -4.04 0.40 -11.54
C TYR A 683 -3.79 1.57 -10.59
N ASP A 684 -4.20 1.48 -9.33
CA ASP A 684 -3.96 2.49 -8.29
C ASP A 684 -2.65 2.21 -7.52
N GLY A 685 -1.91 1.17 -7.90
CA GLY A 685 -0.64 0.79 -7.26
C GLY A 685 -0.83 0.00 -5.97
N ARG A 686 -2.02 -0.54 -5.73
CA ARG A 686 -2.33 -1.35 -4.55
C ARG A 686 -2.20 -2.84 -4.85
N PRO A 687 -1.53 -3.61 -3.98
CA PRO A 687 -1.57 -5.05 -4.05
C PRO A 687 -3.01 -5.54 -3.95
N THR A 688 -3.39 -6.43 -4.85
CA THR A 688 -4.70 -7.05 -4.91
C THR A 688 -4.52 -8.56 -4.93
N ILE A 689 -5.06 -9.24 -3.93
CA ILE A 689 -5.08 -10.69 -3.84
C ILE A 689 -6.53 -11.17 -3.88
N TRP A 690 -6.86 -11.98 -4.88
CA TRP A 690 -8.19 -12.57 -5.02
C TRP A 690 -8.13 -14.08 -4.88
N SER A 691 -9.10 -14.61 -4.14
CA SER A 691 -9.25 -16.06 -4.04
C SER A 691 -9.87 -16.63 -5.31
N ALA A 692 -9.69 -17.92 -5.58
CA ALA A 692 -10.37 -18.56 -6.70
C ALA A 692 -11.90 -18.42 -6.66
N ALA A 693 -12.49 -18.31 -5.47
CA ALA A 693 -13.93 -18.13 -5.29
C ALA A 693 -14.45 -16.78 -5.81
N ARG A 694 -13.59 -15.75 -5.90
CA ARG A 694 -13.96 -14.42 -6.39
C ARG A 694 -14.55 -14.46 -7.80
N ARG A 695 -14.08 -15.39 -8.63
CA ARG A 695 -14.57 -15.59 -10.00
C ARG A 695 -16.07 -15.89 -10.07
N ASN A 696 -16.62 -16.46 -9.00
CA ASN A 696 -18.04 -16.80 -8.88
C ASN A 696 -18.81 -15.80 -8.00
N SER A 697 -18.20 -14.69 -7.59
CA SER A 697 -18.91 -13.65 -6.84
C SER A 697 -19.89 -12.91 -7.76
N PRO A 698 -21.05 -12.45 -7.26
CA PRO A 698 -22.03 -11.70 -8.06
C PRO A 698 -21.40 -10.53 -8.83
N ASP A 699 -20.42 -9.85 -8.24
CA ASP A 699 -19.70 -8.74 -8.88
C ASP A 699 -18.94 -9.19 -10.13
N SER A 700 -18.27 -10.34 -10.07
CA SER A 700 -17.52 -10.92 -11.19
C SER A 700 -18.43 -11.50 -12.29
N LEU A 701 -19.69 -11.80 -11.96
CA LEU A 701 -20.66 -12.31 -12.93
C LEU A 701 -21.24 -11.20 -13.82
N ASN A 702 -21.20 -9.94 -13.37
CA ASN A 702 -21.72 -8.81 -14.12
C ASN A 702 -20.87 -8.52 -15.36
N VAL A 703 -21.50 -8.57 -16.54
CA VAL A 703 -20.88 -8.10 -17.79
C VAL A 703 -20.61 -6.61 -17.68
N GLN A 704 -19.34 -6.26 -17.75
CA GLN A 704 -18.85 -4.90 -17.60
C GLN A 704 -18.91 -4.11 -18.90
N ARG A 705 -18.71 -4.77 -20.05
CA ARG A 705 -18.74 -4.16 -21.38
C ARG A 705 -19.22 -5.16 -22.43
N THR A 706 -20.00 -4.68 -23.39
CA THR A 706 -20.31 -5.43 -24.62
C THR A 706 -19.41 -4.93 -25.75
N VAL A 707 -18.68 -5.84 -26.38
CA VAL A 707 -17.80 -5.60 -27.52
C VAL A 707 -18.46 -6.21 -28.75
N THR A 708 -18.69 -5.40 -29.78
CA THR A 708 -19.43 -5.80 -30.99
C THR A 708 -18.51 -5.75 -32.21
N ALA A 709 -18.59 -6.74 -33.10
CA ALA A 709 -17.76 -6.79 -34.31
C ALA A 709 -17.91 -5.56 -35.21
N ALA A 710 -19.11 -5.01 -35.29
CA ALA A 710 -19.40 -3.84 -36.14
C ALA A 710 -18.71 -2.54 -35.68
N GLN A 711 -18.31 -2.43 -34.40
CA GLN A 711 -17.82 -1.18 -33.83
C GLN A 711 -16.44 -1.31 -33.18
N HIS A 712 -16.06 -2.51 -32.75
CA HIS A 712 -14.99 -2.67 -31.78
C HIS A 712 -14.01 -3.80 -32.07
N LEU A 713 -14.32 -4.83 -32.86
CA LEU A 713 -13.39 -5.93 -33.11
C LEU A 713 -12.70 -5.74 -34.45
N SER A 714 -11.37 -5.58 -34.46
CA SER A 714 -10.59 -5.60 -35.69
C SER A 714 -10.08 -7.00 -36.06
N ASP A 715 -9.84 -7.84 -35.06
CA ASP A 715 -9.42 -9.23 -35.21
C ASP A 715 -10.01 -10.08 -34.07
N LEU A 716 -10.17 -11.37 -34.31
CA LEU A 716 -10.67 -12.35 -33.33
C LEU A 716 -10.17 -13.75 -33.68
N GLY A 717 -9.14 -14.21 -32.96
CA GLY A 717 -8.65 -15.57 -32.99
C GLY A 717 -9.29 -16.44 -31.90
N TYR A 718 -9.30 -17.76 -32.10
CA TYR A 718 -9.54 -18.70 -31.00
C TYR A 718 -8.69 -19.97 -31.13
N ASP A 719 -8.39 -20.57 -29.97
CA ASP A 719 -7.73 -21.88 -29.82
C ASP A 719 -8.66 -22.81 -29.04
N ASP A 720 -8.92 -24.01 -29.57
CA ASP A 720 -9.75 -25.07 -29.00
C ASP A 720 -9.02 -26.44 -28.94
N THR A 721 -7.69 -26.41 -28.86
CA THR A 721 -6.86 -27.62 -28.86
C THR A 721 -7.24 -28.64 -27.79
N ARG A 722 -7.15 -29.93 -28.15
CA ARG A 722 -7.38 -31.05 -27.22
C ARG A 722 -6.45 -31.01 -26.00
N ASP A 723 -5.30 -30.36 -26.13
CA ASP A 723 -4.30 -30.20 -25.07
C ASP A 723 -4.80 -29.34 -23.89
N MET A 724 -5.98 -28.71 -24.01
CA MET A 724 -6.64 -27.99 -22.91
C MET A 724 -7.53 -28.88 -22.02
N ILE A 725 -7.75 -30.15 -22.38
CA ILE A 725 -8.64 -31.05 -21.64
C ILE A 725 -7.88 -31.74 -20.51
N ARG A 726 -8.42 -31.73 -19.29
CA ARG A 726 -7.96 -32.54 -18.14
C ARG A 726 -9.14 -33.22 -17.46
N ASN A 727 -9.24 -34.54 -17.62
CA ASN A 727 -10.33 -35.36 -17.06
C ASN A 727 -9.87 -36.29 -15.92
N LEU A 728 -8.61 -36.14 -15.50
CA LEU A 728 -8.01 -36.78 -14.34
C LEU A 728 -7.12 -35.73 -13.66
N VAL A 729 -7.42 -35.34 -12.43
CA VAL A 729 -6.68 -34.31 -11.70
C VAL A 729 -6.09 -34.91 -10.42
N ARG A 730 -4.81 -34.64 -10.18
CA ARG A 730 -4.09 -35.02 -8.96
C ARG A 730 -3.54 -33.78 -8.28
N VAL A 731 -3.95 -33.57 -7.03
CA VAL A 731 -3.54 -32.42 -6.22
C VAL A 731 -2.73 -32.92 -5.03
N PRO A 732 -1.40 -32.73 -5.03
CA PRO A 732 -0.60 -33.02 -3.87
C PRO A 732 -0.87 -32.00 -2.76
N TRP A 733 -0.78 -32.51 -1.55
CA TRP A 733 -0.87 -31.74 -0.32
C TRP A 733 0.16 -32.28 0.66
N ILE A 734 0.40 -31.54 1.73
CA ILE A 734 1.35 -31.93 2.77
C ILE A 734 0.70 -31.78 4.13
N LYS A 735 1.14 -32.54 5.12
CA LYS A 735 0.71 -32.33 6.50
C LYS A 735 1.91 -32.02 7.37
N TYR A 736 1.82 -30.99 8.20
CA TYR A 736 2.81 -30.78 9.24
C TYR A 736 2.39 -31.52 10.51
N ALA A 737 3.32 -32.27 11.06
CA ALA A 737 3.15 -32.99 12.31
C ALA A 737 4.20 -32.55 13.34
N THR A 738 3.84 -32.65 14.61
CA THR A 738 4.72 -32.42 15.75
C THR A 738 4.98 -33.76 16.45
N SER A 739 6.20 -33.97 16.94
CA SER A 739 6.61 -35.23 17.60
C SER A 739 6.66 -35.13 19.13
N GLY A 740 5.94 -34.16 19.71
CA GLY A 740 6.07 -33.80 21.12
C GLY A 740 7.37 -33.07 21.43
N THR A 741 7.62 -32.78 22.71
CA THR A 741 8.85 -32.10 23.15
C THR A 741 10.02 -33.09 23.15
N THR A 742 11.09 -32.76 22.42
CA THR A 742 12.29 -33.60 22.27
C THR A 742 13.56 -32.77 22.46
N PRO A 743 14.68 -33.35 22.93
CA PRO A 743 15.98 -32.68 22.91
C PRO A 743 16.39 -32.28 21.49
N ILE A 744 16.71 -31.01 21.28
CA ILE A 744 17.12 -30.44 19.98
C ILE A 744 18.56 -29.93 20.00
N TRP A 745 19.09 -29.66 21.19
CA TRP A 745 20.49 -29.33 21.42
C TRP A 745 20.86 -29.73 22.85
N SER A 746 22.12 -30.08 23.07
CA SER A 746 22.66 -30.36 24.40
C SER A 746 24.09 -29.87 24.48
N LEU A 747 24.48 -29.41 25.66
CA LEU A 747 25.84 -29.02 25.95
C LEU A 747 26.72 -30.28 25.97
N THR A 748 27.82 -30.25 25.23
CA THR A 748 28.72 -31.41 25.05
C THR A 748 29.92 -31.41 25.98
N GLU A 749 30.24 -30.26 26.57
CA GLU A 749 31.44 -30.07 27.40
C GLU A 749 31.10 -29.38 28.71
N VAL A 750 31.89 -29.64 29.76
CA VAL A 750 31.68 -29.01 31.07
C VAL A 750 32.08 -27.55 30.95
N VAL A 751 31.17 -26.65 31.33
CA VAL A 751 31.42 -25.21 31.25
C VAL A 751 31.38 -24.57 32.62
N SER A 752 32.41 -23.77 32.91
CA SER A 752 32.47 -22.90 34.08
C SER A 752 32.10 -21.47 33.71
N ILE A 753 31.23 -20.85 34.52
CA ILE A 753 30.85 -19.44 34.39
C ILE A 753 31.35 -18.71 35.65
N LEU A 754 32.29 -17.79 35.48
CA LEU A 754 32.83 -16.95 36.56
C LEU A 754 31.76 -15.98 37.11
N PRO A 755 31.93 -15.45 38.33
CA PRO A 755 31.01 -14.45 38.89
C PRO A 755 30.79 -13.26 37.95
N GLY A 756 29.53 -12.98 37.60
CA GLY A 756 29.17 -11.88 36.69
C GLY A 756 29.43 -12.15 35.21
N GLU A 757 30.03 -13.29 34.85
CA GLU A 757 30.29 -13.64 33.45
C GLU A 757 29.02 -14.07 32.72
N THR A 758 28.92 -13.73 31.44
CA THR A 758 27.91 -14.23 30.52
C THR A 758 28.57 -15.08 29.44
N ILE A 759 28.16 -16.35 29.31
CA ILE A 759 28.57 -17.24 28.22
C ILE A 759 27.43 -17.37 27.22
N THR A 760 27.76 -17.29 25.93
CA THR A 760 26.78 -17.31 24.84
C THR A 760 27.06 -18.44 23.85
N TYR A 761 26.04 -19.22 23.50
CA TYR A 761 26.06 -20.27 22.49
C TYR A 761 25.16 -19.93 21.32
N ASN A 762 25.67 -20.07 20.09
CA ASN A 762 24.83 -20.06 18.90
C ASN A 762 24.52 -21.51 18.54
N VAL A 763 23.28 -21.93 18.79
CA VAL A 763 22.81 -23.29 18.60
C VAL A 763 22.02 -23.38 17.29
N LYS A 764 22.19 -24.50 16.57
CA LYS A 764 21.48 -24.81 15.33
C LYS A 764 20.97 -26.24 15.40
N TRP A 765 19.79 -26.48 14.84
CA TRP A 765 19.19 -27.81 14.73
C TRP A 765 18.55 -28.01 13.34
N GLU A 766 18.18 -29.24 13.01
CA GLU A 766 17.78 -29.61 11.64
C GLU A 766 16.35 -29.22 11.28
N LYS A 767 15.41 -29.38 12.21
CA LYS A 767 13.97 -29.19 11.96
C LYS A 767 13.47 -27.93 12.66
N PRO A 768 12.76 -27.03 11.97
CA PRO A 768 12.24 -25.82 12.60
C PRO A 768 11.32 -26.17 13.76
N LEU A 769 11.36 -25.36 14.80
CA LEU A 769 10.54 -25.59 15.98
C LEU A 769 9.21 -24.86 15.86
N ALA A 770 8.20 -25.38 16.55
CA ALA A 770 7.14 -24.53 17.06
C ALA A 770 7.79 -23.43 17.91
N ALA A 771 7.75 -22.17 17.47
CA ALA A 771 8.43 -21.05 18.15
C ALA A 771 8.06 -20.90 19.63
N SER A 772 6.97 -21.54 20.04
CA SER A 772 6.38 -21.48 21.35
C SER A 772 6.93 -22.40 22.42
N ASN A 773 7.61 -23.48 22.02
CA ASN A 773 7.90 -24.58 22.92
C ASN A 773 9.39 -24.88 22.87
N VAL A 774 10.18 -23.98 23.47
CA VAL A 774 11.61 -24.19 23.70
C VAL A 774 11.84 -24.16 25.19
N LEU A 775 12.38 -25.26 25.73
CA LEU A 775 12.64 -25.44 27.14
C LEU A 775 14.13 -25.67 27.34
N LEU A 776 14.74 -24.87 28.21
CA LEU A 776 16.11 -25.08 28.65
C LEU A 776 16.08 -25.80 30.00
N ALA A 777 16.59 -27.02 30.07
CA ALA A 777 16.71 -27.78 31.31
C ALA A 777 18.18 -28.01 31.62
N GLY A 778 18.56 -27.95 32.90
CA GLY A 778 19.93 -28.24 33.28
C GLY A 778 20.16 -28.24 34.79
N LYS A 779 21.39 -28.48 35.21
CA LYS A 779 21.82 -28.33 36.59
C LYS A 779 23.08 -27.50 36.66
N ALA A 780 23.13 -26.67 37.70
CA ALA A 780 24.32 -25.92 38.04
C ALA A 780 24.78 -26.37 39.42
N ALA A 781 26.05 -26.72 39.54
CA ALA A 781 26.66 -27.11 40.79
C ALA A 781 27.76 -26.11 41.19
N ASP A 782 27.77 -25.77 42.49
CA ASP A 782 28.94 -25.29 43.22
C ASP A 782 29.36 -26.40 44.20
N ALA A 783 30.60 -26.38 44.68
CA ALA A 783 31.17 -27.35 45.62
C ALA A 783 30.39 -27.52 46.95
N ALA A 784 29.34 -26.71 47.20
CA ALA A 784 28.49 -26.75 48.39
C ALA A 784 26.97 -26.81 48.13
N VAL A 785 26.49 -26.68 46.88
CA VAL A 785 25.04 -26.60 46.57
C VAL A 785 24.74 -27.24 45.21
N THR A 786 23.80 -28.17 45.16
CA THR A 786 23.18 -28.68 43.92
C THR A 786 21.95 -27.83 43.62
N ALA A 787 21.95 -27.04 42.54
CA ALA A 787 20.79 -26.29 42.09
C ALA A 787 20.16 -26.98 40.88
N ASN A 788 18.88 -27.32 40.96
CA ASN A 788 18.11 -27.73 39.79
C ASN A 788 17.74 -26.48 38.98
N MET A 789 18.14 -26.42 37.70
CA MET A 789 17.61 -25.43 36.76
C MET A 789 16.48 -26.08 35.98
N THR A 790 15.23 -25.84 36.41
CA THR A 790 14.07 -26.15 35.58
C THR A 790 13.53 -24.84 35.05
N ILE A 791 13.87 -24.49 33.81
CA ILE A 791 13.35 -23.29 33.15
C ILE A 791 12.15 -23.69 32.32
N VAL A 792 10.96 -23.39 32.85
CA VAL A 792 9.67 -23.60 32.17
C VAL A 792 9.14 -22.24 31.70
N TYR A 793 9.12 -22.07 30.38
CA TYR A 793 8.64 -20.92 29.61
C TYR A 793 9.40 -19.58 29.77
N GLY A 794 9.62 -18.94 28.63
CA GLY A 794 10.54 -17.82 28.47
C GLY A 794 10.12 -16.57 29.23
N PHE A 795 10.90 -16.22 30.25
CA PHE A 795 11.32 -14.88 30.67
C PHE A 795 12.73 -14.95 31.27
N THR A 796 13.36 -13.78 31.31
CA THR A 796 14.60 -13.42 32.01
C THR A 796 14.73 -14.05 33.39
N SER A 797 15.92 -14.61 33.66
CA SER A 797 16.43 -14.99 34.97
C SER A 797 15.49 -15.81 35.84
N ILE A 798 15.41 -17.11 35.61
CA ILE A 798 15.15 -18.00 36.74
C ILE A 798 16.45 -18.06 37.53
N GLY A 799 16.56 -17.16 38.52
CA GLY A 799 17.53 -17.25 39.59
C GLY A 799 17.27 -18.51 40.41
N THR A 800 17.50 -19.68 39.83
CA THR A 800 17.71 -20.91 40.57
C THR A 800 19.14 -20.83 41.06
N ASN A 801 19.34 -20.27 42.24
CA ASN A 801 20.61 -20.29 42.98
C ASN A 801 21.87 -19.90 42.18
N GLY A 802 21.78 -18.95 41.23
CA GLY A 802 22.96 -18.25 40.69
C GLY A 802 23.14 -18.11 39.18
N ILE A 803 22.25 -18.60 38.32
CA ILE A 803 22.34 -18.38 36.86
C ILE A 803 21.09 -17.68 36.32
N ASN A 804 21.28 -16.70 35.44
CA ASN A 804 20.28 -16.14 34.56
C ASN A 804 20.51 -16.67 33.14
N ALA A 805 19.64 -17.58 32.68
CA ALA A 805 19.69 -18.09 31.31
C ALA A 805 18.64 -17.41 30.43
N ASN A 806 19.04 -17.08 29.20
CA ASN A 806 18.21 -16.50 28.16
C ASN A 806 18.36 -17.32 26.87
N VAL A 807 17.26 -17.69 26.24
CA VAL A 807 17.27 -18.37 24.93
C VAL A 807 16.64 -17.43 23.91
N ALA A 808 17.39 -17.09 22.88
CA ALA A 808 16.99 -16.18 21.83
C ALA A 808 17.02 -16.85 20.43
N LEU A 809 15.93 -17.52 20.00
CA LEU A 809 15.64 -17.92 18.60
C LEU A 809 15.96 -16.82 17.56
N THR A 810 17.07 -16.97 16.86
CA THR A 810 17.46 -16.11 15.73
C THR A 810 16.77 -16.52 14.43
N SER A 811 16.31 -17.76 14.34
CA SER A 811 15.46 -18.29 13.28
C SER A 811 14.66 -19.49 13.82
N PRO A 812 13.75 -20.08 13.04
CA PRO A 812 13.09 -21.33 13.42
C PRO A 812 14.04 -22.50 13.66
N THR A 813 15.28 -22.42 13.15
CA THR A 813 16.31 -23.46 13.20
C THR A 813 17.55 -23.08 14.01
N THR A 814 17.58 -21.86 14.58
CA THR A 814 18.75 -21.35 15.31
C THR A 814 18.36 -20.53 16.54
N ALA A 815 19.17 -20.59 17.60
CA ALA A 815 19.03 -19.72 18.76
C ALA A 815 20.37 -19.28 19.33
N THR A 816 20.33 -18.19 20.09
CA THR A 816 21.42 -17.73 20.95
C THR A 816 21.06 -18.06 22.41
N VAL A 817 21.79 -18.96 23.06
CA VAL A 817 21.62 -19.29 24.49
C VAL A 817 22.65 -18.51 25.29
N SER A 818 22.22 -17.56 26.13
CA SER A 818 23.09 -16.78 27.01
C SER A 818 22.91 -17.22 28.46
N LEU A 819 23.99 -17.54 29.16
CA LEU A 819 24.01 -17.94 30.57
C LEU A 819 24.83 -16.91 31.36
N THR A 820 24.21 -16.18 32.27
CA THR A 820 24.87 -15.17 33.11
C THR A 820 24.92 -15.64 34.55
N ASN A 821 26.12 -15.73 35.13
CA ASN A 821 26.28 -16.02 36.54
C ASN A 821 26.00 -14.77 37.39
N VAL A 822 24.98 -14.84 38.24
CA VAL A 822 24.53 -13.73 39.09
C VAL A 822 24.97 -13.86 40.55
N ILE A 823 25.83 -14.84 40.88
CA ILE A 823 26.37 -15.03 42.24
C ILE A 823 27.89 -14.83 42.29
N GLY A 824 28.40 -14.56 43.49
CA GLY A 824 29.82 -14.33 43.75
C GLY A 824 30.73 -15.57 43.68
N LYS A 825 30.29 -16.67 43.05
CA LYS A 825 31.05 -17.93 42.97
C LYS A 825 31.07 -18.47 41.54
N THR A 826 32.11 -19.22 41.16
CA THR A 826 32.15 -19.91 39.87
C THR A 826 31.12 -21.02 39.85
N LEU A 827 30.36 -21.13 38.75
CA LEU A 827 29.35 -22.17 38.57
C LEU A 827 29.76 -23.13 37.47
N TRP A 828 29.50 -24.42 37.67
CA TRP A 828 29.69 -25.45 36.65
C TRP A 828 28.34 -25.98 36.18
N ILE A 829 28.14 -26.03 34.86
CA ILE A 829 26.91 -26.55 34.24
C ILE A 829 27.03 -28.07 34.11
N VAL A 830 26.71 -28.79 35.19
CA VAL A 830 26.87 -30.24 35.29
C VAL A 830 25.76 -30.90 36.10
N ASP A 831 25.50 -32.18 35.83
CA ASP A 831 24.59 -33.03 36.59
C ASP A 831 25.20 -33.46 37.94
N GLY A 832 24.51 -34.34 38.67
CA GLY A 832 25.00 -34.89 39.93
C GLY A 832 26.25 -35.77 39.82
N ASN A 833 26.67 -36.13 38.61
CA ASN A 833 27.85 -36.94 38.31
C ASN A 833 29.00 -36.12 37.71
N GLY A 834 28.84 -34.80 37.56
CA GLY A 834 29.84 -33.94 36.91
C GLY A 834 29.83 -33.99 35.38
N VAL A 835 28.78 -34.54 34.76
CA VAL A 835 28.59 -34.58 33.30
C VAL A 835 27.85 -33.32 32.85
N PRO A 836 28.14 -32.73 31.68
CA PRO A 836 27.42 -31.54 31.20
C PRO A 836 25.90 -31.72 31.22
N ASP A 837 25.18 -30.81 31.87
CA ASP A 837 23.73 -30.89 32.05
C ASP A 837 23.07 -29.59 31.66
N LEU A 838 22.98 -29.40 30.33
CA LEU A 838 22.18 -28.36 29.72
C LEU A 838 21.59 -28.87 28.41
N VAL A 839 20.29 -28.99 28.38
CA VAL A 839 19.53 -29.51 27.24
C VAL A 839 18.53 -28.44 26.82
N LEU A 840 18.59 -28.07 25.55
CA LEU A 840 17.52 -27.36 24.91
C LEU A 840 16.58 -28.41 24.31
N THR A 841 15.33 -28.42 24.75
CA THR A 841 14.28 -29.24 24.14
C THR A 841 13.32 -28.34 23.39
N GLY A 842 12.70 -28.87 22.35
CA GLY A 842 11.59 -28.19 21.70
C GLY A 842 10.69 -29.13 20.93
N ILE A 843 9.68 -28.57 20.26
CA ILE A 843 8.75 -29.34 19.43
C ILE A 843 9.12 -29.16 17.96
N PRO A 844 9.88 -30.09 17.35
CA PRO A 844 10.25 -29.98 15.96
C PRO A 844 9.02 -30.22 15.06
N ILE A 845 8.91 -29.40 14.02
CA ILE A 845 7.91 -29.54 12.96
C ILE A 845 8.47 -30.50 11.92
N THR A 846 7.67 -31.50 11.58
CA THR A 846 8.03 -32.52 10.59
C THR A 846 7.03 -32.44 9.44
N LYS A 847 7.54 -32.35 8.22
CA LYS A 847 6.73 -32.53 7.01
C LYS A 847 6.38 -34.02 6.90
N VAL A 848 5.10 -34.32 6.74
CA VAL A 848 4.59 -35.65 6.42
C VAL A 848 4.11 -35.56 4.98
N ASP A 849 4.81 -36.25 4.09
CA ASP A 849 4.37 -36.40 2.71
C ASP A 849 3.10 -37.26 2.69
N THR A 850 2.12 -36.83 1.89
CA THR A 850 0.81 -37.48 1.79
C THR A 850 0.52 -37.81 0.34
N ASP A 851 -0.26 -38.87 0.11
CA ASP A 851 -0.68 -39.22 -1.24
C ASP A 851 -1.51 -38.09 -1.86
N PRO A 852 -1.28 -37.74 -3.14
CA PRO A 852 -2.08 -36.75 -3.84
C PRO A 852 -3.56 -37.12 -3.85
N VAL A 853 -4.42 -36.12 -3.70
CA VAL A 853 -5.86 -36.34 -3.91
C VAL A 853 -6.11 -36.48 -5.40
N GLN A 854 -6.65 -37.62 -5.81
CA GLN A 854 -7.03 -37.90 -7.20
C GLN A 854 -8.54 -37.81 -7.38
N VAL A 855 -8.97 -37.12 -8.44
CA VAL A 855 -10.37 -37.05 -8.89
C VAL A 855 -10.39 -37.22 -10.42
N GLN A 856 -11.37 -37.94 -10.96
CA GLN A 856 -11.50 -38.19 -12.40
C GLN A 856 -12.95 -38.19 -12.87
N ASP A 857 -13.16 -37.95 -14.17
CA ASP A 857 -14.46 -38.03 -14.84
C ASP A 857 -14.47 -39.24 -15.81
N ASP A 858 -14.97 -40.37 -15.33
CA ASP A 858 -14.97 -41.64 -16.08
C ASP A 858 -15.78 -41.55 -17.39
N ALA A 859 -16.85 -40.75 -17.42
CA ALA A 859 -17.66 -40.58 -18.61
C ALA A 859 -16.90 -39.78 -19.69
N ALA A 860 -16.20 -38.73 -19.27
CA ALA A 860 -15.32 -37.95 -20.14
C ALA A 860 -14.13 -38.79 -20.67
N ILE A 861 -13.56 -39.68 -19.85
CA ILE A 861 -12.51 -40.63 -20.26
C ILE A 861 -13.06 -41.64 -21.27
N LEU A 862 -14.24 -42.23 -21.00
CA LEU A 862 -14.86 -43.23 -21.88
C LEU A 862 -15.20 -42.65 -23.25
N ARG A 863 -15.75 -41.42 -23.30
CA ARG A 863 -16.03 -40.71 -24.57
C ARG A 863 -14.78 -40.50 -25.43
N ARG A 864 -13.58 -40.51 -24.83
CA ARG A 864 -12.30 -40.20 -25.50
C ARG A 864 -11.41 -41.42 -25.74
N GLY A 865 -11.96 -42.63 -25.63
CA GLY A 865 -11.24 -43.87 -25.93
C GLY A 865 -11.06 -44.83 -24.75
N GLY A 866 -11.62 -44.50 -23.57
CA GLY A 866 -11.54 -45.35 -22.38
C GLY A 866 -10.24 -45.21 -21.59
N PRO A 867 -10.09 -45.95 -20.48
CA PRO A 867 -8.91 -45.90 -19.63
C PRO A 867 -7.61 -46.14 -20.41
N GLY A 868 -6.56 -45.38 -20.09
CA GLY A 868 -5.25 -45.42 -20.75
C GLY A 868 -5.14 -44.70 -22.11
N VAL A 869 -6.25 -44.44 -22.83
CA VAL A 869 -6.24 -43.73 -24.13
C VAL A 869 -6.97 -42.38 -24.05
N GLY A 870 -8.09 -42.34 -23.34
CA GLY A 870 -8.91 -41.14 -23.14
C GLY A 870 -8.51 -40.32 -21.92
N GLU A 871 -7.52 -40.76 -21.15
CA GLU A 871 -7.00 -40.04 -19.98
C GLU A 871 -6.14 -38.85 -20.40
N ALA A 872 -6.42 -37.69 -19.82
CA ALA A 872 -5.62 -36.49 -19.92
C ALA A 872 -5.32 -36.01 -18.48
N PRO A 873 -4.24 -36.52 -17.86
CA PRO A 873 -3.91 -36.20 -16.47
C PRO A 873 -3.42 -34.76 -16.32
N LEU A 874 -3.81 -34.12 -15.21
CA LEU A 874 -3.20 -32.91 -14.66
C LEU A 874 -2.61 -33.26 -13.29
N ASP A 875 -1.29 -33.27 -13.21
CA ASP A 875 -0.58 -33.29 -11.94
C ASP A 875 -0.29 -31.84 -11.55
N VAL A 876 -0.90 -31.36 -10.47
CA VAL A 876 -0.68 -30.00 -9.98
C VAL A 876 0.61 -29.95 -9.18
N ASP A 877 1.45 -28.93 -9.41
CA ASP A 877 2.72 -28.76 -8.72
C ASP A 877 2.60 -28.76 -7.20
N ASP A 878 3.56 -29.41 -6.52
CA ASP A 878 3.66 -29.43 -5.05
C ASP A 878 3.68 -28.01 -4.46
N SER A 879 2.94 -27.80 -3.37
CA SER A 879 2.91 -26.53 -2.66
C SER A 879 2.98 -26.72 -1.15
N LEU A 880 3.85 -25.95 -0.50
CA LEU A 880 3.97 -25.92 0.96
C LEU A 880 2.71 -25.35 1.65
N TRP A 881 1.87 -24.67 0.88
CA TRP A 881 0.69 -23.99 1.41
C TRP A 881 -0.55 -24.87 1.33
N ARG A 882 -0.59 -25.92 0.49
CA ARG A 882 -1.72 -26.87 0.47
C ARG A 882 -1.56 -27.91 1.59
N GLN A 883 -2.17 -27.62 2.75
CA GLN A 883 -1.91 -28.37 3.97
C GLN A 883 -3.07 -29.21 4.52
N SER A 884 -4.18 -29.29 3.77
CA SER A 884 -5.38 -30.04 4.16
C SER A 884 -5.90 -30.87 3.00
N GLU A 885 -6.18 -32.16 3.27
CA GLU A 885 -6.78 -33.07 2.30
C GLU A 885 -8.12 -32.54 1.78
N ALA A 886 -8.94 -32.01 2.69
CA ALA A 886 -10.27 -31.48 2.36
C ALA A 886 -10.15 -30.31 1.36
N PHE A 887 -9.17 -29.43 1.58
CA PHE A 887 -8.86 -28.33 0.67
C PHE A 887 -8.36 -28.85 -0.68
N ALA A 888 -7.37 -29.75 -0.70
CA ALA A 888 -6.82 -30.32 -1.93
C ALA A 888 -7.88 -31.06 -2.77
N ARG A 889 -8.80 -31.76 -2.11
CA ARG A 889 -9.95 -32.41 -2.75
C ARG A 889 -10.91 -31.41 -3.36
N GLY A 890 -11.25 -30.34 -2.64
CA GLY A 890 -12.07 -29.25 -3.18
C GLY A 890 -11.45 -28.62 -4.43
N LEU A 891 -10.13 -28.40 -4.38
CA LEU A 891 -9.37 -27.88 -5.52
C LEU A 891 -9.39 -28.84 -6.72
N ALA A 892 -9.18 -30.14 -6.48
CA ALA A 892 -9.21 -31.16 -7.53
C ALA A 892 -10.57 -31.23 -8.23
N TYR A 893 -11.67 -31.15 -7.47
CA TYR A 893 -13.02 -31.08 -8.04
C TYR A 893 -13.24 -29.80 -8.87
N GLN A 894 -12.75 -28.66 -8.38
CA GLN A 894 -12.89 -27.40 -9.11
C GLN A 894 -12.13 -27.43 -10.45
N LEU A 895 -10.89 -27.92 -10.43
CA LEU A 895 -10.08 -28.08 -11.64
C LEU A 895 -10.74 -29.05 -12.61
N LEU A 896 -11.19 -30.21 -12.12
CA LEU A 896 -11.86 -31.20 -12.98
C LEU A 896 -13.14 -30.63 -13.61
N ALA A 897 -13.98 -29.94 -12.83
CA ALA A 897 -15.20 -29.31 -13.35
C ALA A 897 -14.90 -28.25 -14.43
N THR A 898 -13.77 -27.56 -14.29
CA THR A 898 -13.33 -26.55 -15.25
C THR A 898 -12.74 -27.19 -16.50
N LEU A 899 -11.85 -28.17 -16.36
CA LEU A 899 -10.96 -28.64 -17.43
C LEU A 899 -11.40 -29.94 -18.13
N ARG A 900 -12.40 -30.68 -17.64
CA ARG A 900 -12.80 -31.98 -18.22
C ARG A 900 -13.33 -31.92 -19.67
N ASP A 901 -13.70 -30.74 -20.12
CA ASP A 901 -14.23 -30.45 -21.45
C ASP A 901 -13.34 -29.41 -22.15
N GLU A 902 -13.43 -29.35 -23.47
CA GLU A 902 -12.68 -28.40 -24.30
C GLU A 902 -12.95 -26.95 -23.83
N GLN A 903 -11.87 -26.18 -23.72
CA GLN A 903 -11.93 -24.75 -23.43
C GLN A 903 -11.62 -24.00 -24.72
N ILE A 904 -12.36 -22.93 -24.98
CA ILE A 904 -12.03 -22.01 -26.06
C ILE A 904 -11.27 -20.85 -25.44
N VAL A 905 -10.09 -20.53 -25.97
CA VAL A 905 -9.36 -19.31 -25.61
C VAL A 905 -9.44 -18.36 -26.78
N PHE A 906 -10.02 -17.19 -26.58
CA PHE A 906 -10.05 -16.14 -27.59
C PHE A 906 -8.80 -15.28 -27.45
N THR A 907 -8.05 -15.14 -28.53
CA THR A 907 -6.84 -14.31 -28.61
C THR A 907 -7.07 -13.12 -29.53
N ASP A 908 -6.19 -12.12 -29.41
CA ASP A 908 -6.11 -10.98 -30.32
C ASP A 908 -7.40 -10.15 -30.40
N ILE A 909 -8.22 -10.16 -29.34
CA ILE A 909 -9.45 -9.37 -29.24
C ILE A 909 -9.05 -7.89 -29.14
N THR A 910 -8.88 -7.26 -30.29
CA THR A 910 -8.37 -5.89 -30.38
C THR A 910 -9.55 -4.92 -30.41
N ILE A 911 -9.58 -4.00 -29.43
CA ILE A 911 -10.61 -2.99 -29.25
C ILE A 911 -10.02 -1.58 -29.19
N PRO A 912 -10.84 -0.54 -29.43
CA PRO A 912 -10.49 0.81 -29.02
C PRO A 912 -10.20 0.81 -27.52
N GLY A 913 -8.99 1.22 -27.12
CA GLY A 913 -8.52 1.18 -25.74
C GLY A 913 -9.53 1.70 -24.72
N ASP A 914 -9.87 0.87 -23.74
CA ASP A 914 -10.79 1.19 -22.64
C ASP A 914 -10.02 1.06 -21.32
N PRO A 915 -9.56 2.17 -20.73
CA PRO A 915 -8.71 2.12 -19.56
C PRO A 915 -9.46 1.62 -18.29
N ARG A 916 -10.78 1.36 -18.39
CA ARG A 916 -11.60 0.83 -17.30
C ARG A 916 -11.54 -0.69 -17.20
N LEU A 917 -11.13 -1.38 -18.27
CA LEU A 917 -11.02 -2.84 -18.32
C LEU A 917 -9.74 -3.32 -17.61
N GLU A 918 -9.92 -4.37 -16.82
CA GLU A 918 -8.89 -5.07 -16.07
C GLU A 918 -8.85 -6.56 -16.44
N PRO A 919 -7.71 -7.23 -16.26
CA PRO A 919 -7.73 -8.68 -16.12
C PRO A 919 -8.79 -9.06 -15.08
N LEU A 920 -9.55 -10.12 -15.36
CA LEU A 920 -10.70 -10.65 -14.62
C LEU A 920 -12.01 -9.87 -14.74
N ASP A 921 -12.05 -8.78 -15.50
CA ASP A 921 -13.33 -8.23 -15.90
C ASP A 921 -14.05 -9.19 -16.85
N ARG A 922 -15.38 -9.21 -16.76
CA ARG A 922 -16.24 -9.95 -17.68
C ARG A 922 -16.70 -9.03 -18.79
N ILE A 923 -16.41 -9.38 -20.03
CA ILE A 923 -16.93 -8.68 -21.22
C ILE A 923 -17.92 -9.60 -21.94
N ARG A 924 -18.79 -9.05 -22.79
CA ARG A 924 -19.64 -9.83 -23.70
C ARG A 924 -19.19 -9.56 -25.11
N VAL A 925 -18.73 -10.58 -25.82
CA VAL A 925 -18.30 -10.45 -27.21
C VAL A 925 -19.45 -10.86 -28.11
N GLN A 926 -19.82 -9.98 -29.04
CA GLN A 926 -20.89 -10.15 -30.00
C GLN A 926 -20.34 -9.99 -31.42
N ASP A 927 -20.29 -11.09 -32.15
CA ASP A 927 -19.94 -11.10 -33.56
C ASP A 927 -21.04 -11.78 -34.37
N PRO A 928 -22.12 -11.06 -34.73
CA PRO A 928 -23.25 -11.64 -35.44
C PRO A 928 -22.93 -12.00 -36.90
N THR A 929 -21.79 -11.57 -37.44
CA THR A 929 -21.45 -11.68 -38.87
C THR A 929 -20.27 -12.59 -39.17
N GLY A 930 -19.28 -12.67 -38.27
CA GLY A 930 -18.11 -13.54 -38.40
C GLY A 930 -18.35 -14.90 -37.76
N LEU A 931 -17.86 -15.09 -36.53
CA LEU A 931 -17.95 -16.37 -35.79
C LEU A 931 -19.35 -16.69 -35.26
N VAL A 932 -20.34 -15.80 -35.43
CA VAL A 932 -21.72 -15.95 -34.91
C VAL A 932 -21.70 -16.23 -33.40
N LEU A 933 -20.99 -15.36 -32.70
CA LEU A 933 -20.67 -15.48 -31.28
C LEU A 933 -21.48 -14.44 -30.49
N ASP A 934 -22.10 -14.86 -29.38
CA ASP A 934 -22.68 -13.97 -28.38
C ASP A 934 -22.52 -14.60 -26.99
N MET A 935 -21.39 -14.36 -26.35
CA MET A 935 -21.10 -14.96 -25.04
C MET A 935 -20.28 -14.05 -24.13
N PRO A 936 -20.40 -14.22 -22.80
CA PRO A 936 -19.52 -13.55 -21.86
C PRO A 936 -18.14 -14.20 -21.85
N LEU A 937 -17.10 -13.40 -21.97
CA LEU A 937 -15.71 -13.78 -21.78
C LEU A 937 -15.17 -13.17 -20.48
N LEU A 938 -14.33 -13.93 -19.78
CA LEU A 938 -13.50 -13.46 -18.68
C LEU A 938 -12.16 -13.05 -19.27
N VAL A 939 -11.75 -11.80 -19.06
CA VAL A 939 -10.48 -11.27 -19.57
C VAL A 939 -9.33 -11.86 -18.75
N GLU A 940 -8.33 -12.44 -19.40
CA GLU A 940 -7.15 -13.03 -18.77
C GLU A 940 -5.94 -12.11 -18.91
N SER A 941 -5.76 -11.51 -20.08
CA SER A 941 -4.69 -10.55 -20.30
C SER A 941 -5.20 -9.27 -20.96
N VAL A 942 -4.48 -8.19 -20.69
CA VAL A 942 -4.71 -6.86 -21.26
C VAL A 942 -3.37 -6.34 -21.75
N HIS A 943 -3.27 -6.11 -23.06
CA HIS A 943 -2.16 -5.41 -23.68
C HIS A 943 -2.64 -4.02 -24.09
N ASP A 944 -2.13 -2.99 -23.43
CA ASP A 944 -2.35 -1.60 -23.82
C ASP A 944 -1.29 -1.18 -24.84
N GLU A 945 -1.69 -0.48 -25.90
CA GLU A 945 -0.77 0.17 -26.83
C GLU A 945 -1.14 1.64 -27.03
N PHE A 946 -0.18 2.52 -26.77
CA PHE A 946 -0.28 3.96 -26.89
C PHE A 946 0.63 4.47 -28.00
N ALA A 947 0.07 5.35 -28.83
CA ALA A 947 0.83 6.19 -29.75
C ALA A 947 0.19 7.60 -29.77
N PRO A 948 0.90 8.66 -30.20
CA PRO A 948 0.31 9.99 -30.30
C PRO A 948 -1.03 9.99 -31.05
N GLY A 949 -2.11 10.34 -30.35
CA GLY A 949 -3.48 10.36 -30.90
C GLY A 949 -4.17 9.00 -31.03
N SER A 950 -3.56 7.90 -30.59
CA SER A 950 -4.14 6.55 -30.64
C SER A 950 -3.96 5.80 -29.32
N TYR A 951 -4.98 5.04 -28.96
CA TYR A 951 -4.94 4.11 -27.85
C TYR A 951 -5.71 2.84 -28.25
N GLN A 952 -5.01 1.71 -28.27
CA GLN A 952 -5.58 0.41 -28.58
C GLN A 952 -5.36 -0.54 -27.40
N MET A 953 -6.22 -1.55 -27.32
CA MET A 953 -6.12 -2.58 -26.31
C MET A 953 -6.39 -3.92 -26.96
N SER A 954 -5.50 -4.88 -26.75
CA SER A 954 -5.68 -6.28 -27.16
C SER A 954 -5.94 -7.12 -25.92
N LEU A 955 -6.95 -7.97 -25.99
CA LEU A 955 -7.39 -8.81 -24.88
C LEU A 955 -7.25 -10.29 -25.24
N VAL A 956 -6.92 -11.11 -24.24
CA VAL A 956 -7.13 -12.56 -24.27
C VAL A 956 -8.24 -12.88 -23.28
N GLY A 957 -9.17 -13.77 -23.64
CA GLY A 957 -10.25 -14.14 -22.73
C GLY A 957 -10.84 -15.52 -22.99
N ARG A 958 -11.48 -16.09 -21.96
CA ARG A 958 -12.15 -17.40 -22.02
C ARG A 958 -13.64 -17.28 -21.74
N PRO A 959 -14.48 -18.19 -22.28
CA PRO A 959 -15.89 -18.27 -21.91
C PRO A 959 -16.07 -18.29 -20.39
N ALA A 960 -16.77 -17.31 -19.88
CA ALA A 960 -16.98 -17.20 -18.45
C ALA A 960 -18.10 -18.17 -18.03
N ARG A 961 -17.79 -19.21 -17.28
CA ARG A 961 -18.77 -20.20 -16.80
C ARG A 961 -19.40 -19.75 -15.48
N ASP A 962 -20.72 -19.77 -15.37
CA ASP A 962 -21.48 -19.42 -14.15
C ASP A 962 -21.48 -20.52 -13.07
N GLN A 963 -20.45 -21.39 -13.02
CA GLN A 963 -20.46 -22.55 -12.14
C GLN A 963 -20.00 -22.20 -10.71
N HIS A 964 -20.96 -22.07 -9.80
CA HIS A 964 -20.70 -21.98 -8.36
C HIS A 964 -20.15 -23.32 -7.81
N LEU A 965 -18.83 -23.40 -7.59
CA LEU A 965 -18.17 -24.62 -7.09
C LEU A 965 -17.79 -24.56 -5.60
N TRP A 966 -17.78 -23.37 -4.97
CA TRP A 966 -17.32 -23.17 -3.58
C TRP A 966 -18.45 -23.09 -2.52
N GLY A 967 -19.70 -23.40 -2.88
CA GLY A 967 -20.81 -23.50 -1.94
C GLY A 967 -20.98 -24.93 -1.45
N GLY A 968 -20.39 -25.27 -0.30
CA GLY A 968 -20.38 -26.66 0.20
C GLY A 968 -21.77 -27.24 0.50
N PRO A 969 -21.99 -28.55 0.28
CA PRO A 969 -22.72 -29.35 1.24
C PRO A 969 -21.79 -29.60 2.43
N GLY A 970 -22.33 -29.49 3.65
CA GLY A 970 -21.61 -29.90 4.86
C GLY A 970 -20.93 -31.25 4.67
N VAL A 971 -19.71 -31.35 5.21
CA VAL A 971 -18.88 -32.55 5.35
C VAL A 971 -19.74 -33.82 5.43
N GLY A 972 -19.75 -34.66 4.39
CA GLY A 972 -20.22 -36.04 4.50
C GLY A 972 -21.16 -36.58 3.42
N THR A 973 -21.81 -35.77 2.59
CA THR A 973 -22.72 -36.30 1.55
C THR A 973 -22.07 -36.25 0.17
N PRO A 974 -21.79 -37.40 -0.48
CA PRO A 974 -21.45 -37.42 -1.90
C PRO A 974 -22.54 -36.67 -2.65
N ILE A 975 -22.16 -35.82 -3.61
CA ILE A 975 -23.10 -35.21 -4.54
C ILE A 975 -23.79 -36.36 -5.27
N GLY A 976 -25.00 -36.70 -4.81
CA GLY A 976 -25.87 -37.61 -5.51
C GLY A 976 -26.09 -37.05 -6.91
N THR A 977 -25.81 -37.88 -7.90
CA THR A 977 -26.01 -37.67 -9.33
C THR A 977 -27.44 -37.26 -9.64
N THR A 978 -27.78 -35.98 -9.47
CA THR A 978 -28.98 -35.39 -10.07
C THR A 978 -28.52 -34.22 -10.92
N ILE A 979 -27.97 -34.57 -12.08
CA ILE A 979 -27.82 -33.64 -13.20
C ILE A 979 -29.25 -33.27 -13.63
N ILE A 980 -29.63 -32.01 -13.47
CA ILE A 980 -30.85 -31.46 -14.05
C ILE A 980 -30.66 -31.52 -15.57
N GLY A 981 -31.33 -32.50 -16.20
CA GLY A 981 -31.46 -32.57 -17.65
C GLY A 981 -32.36 -31.44 -18.15
N GLY A 982 -31.76 -30.31 -18.49
CA GLY A 982 -32.31 -29.35 -19.43
C GLY A 982 -31.70 -29.63 -20.80
N THR A 983 -32.50 -30.20 -21.71
CA THR A 983 -32.15 -30.39 -23.13
C THR A 983 -31.88 -29.03 -23.84
N PRO A 984 -31.06 -29.02 -24.92
CA PRO A 984 -30.56 -27.81 -25.57
C PRO A 984 -31.63 -26.87 -26.11
#